data_AF-A0A2E5Y8U8-F1
#
_entry.id   AF-A0A2E5Y8U8-F1
#
_cell.length_a   1.000
_cell.length_b   1.000
_cell.length_c   1.000
_cell.angle_alpha   90.00
_cell.angle_beta   90.00
_cell.angle_gamma   90.00
#
_symmetry.space_group_name_H-M   'P 1'
#
loop_
_entity.id
_entity.type
_entity.pdbx_description
1 polymer ?
#
loop_
_entity_poly.entity_id
_entity_poly.type
_entity_poly.pdbx_seq_one_letter_code
_entity_poly.pdbx_strand_id
1 'polypeptide(L)'
;MMDICSQFQAAIEAAGLEPPAVILPGKMYRFPGIGKAKDNNAGWCKLFGDQLGGCFGDWSTGLSESWHLKDSQKLTKQEQQEFNQRVKTARLQAKAEIEANHQRVAEEARAIWEKSKTANNEHPYLVRKNINAKGIRLNKDTLVIPMYFEGEIFSIQFIYSDGSKRFLSGGRTSGCYFSLGNPRVNDVICITEGYATGSTIHQATGYPVAVAFNAGNLQNVTEVLKERFPKHLLVICADDDVETKGNPGLSKAKQVSEKLGVMVAVPFFGEARPSGVSDFNDMAAISGLNSIASIVDAAINQNNEKEWLEPEPLSEVISAEPYPLDALPELVLNAVEEVAAFTKAPLPMVACSALTALSLAIQPHVDIERAKGLTGPTSLFLLTIANSGERKSTCDGFFINVIRDYEVKQQEIAKPKINDHHAELAAWDEKCRGLKEQIRALAKTGKSTATQEQELSVLIHNKPISPRIPRLIYSDITPEALKYNLAKIWPSGGVVSSEAGIVFGSHGMNNETVMRNLATLNQLWDGGVISTERRGSESFTVKGARYTMALQIQEATLKNFLDRSKGLARDTGFLARFLIAWPESTQGKRHFSEPPESWPSHTKFNQRILEILSYELSIDEHGSLSPSLKKLSPEAKKLWVRLHDTVESELGDGGDLNDIRDVASNIADNAARLAALFKVFNHGIAGDVGVKKFESAARIALWHLLEAKRFLAGLNLSSEQTDVVQLDKWLIGYCVRQNTAVVSRRDIQRNIVPSHLRQKEALNSALNKLVELNRIRQIQDDKRKEIHINPFLIKRG
;
A
#
# COMPACT_ATOMS: atom_id res chain seq x y z
N MET A 1 55.45 -9.34 33.92
CA MET A 1 54.15 -8.94 33.36
C MET A 1 54.39 -7.76 32.44
N MET A 2 53.95 -7.82 31.18
CA MET A 2 53.99 -6.66 30.29
C MET A 2 53.07 -5.57 30.84
N ASP A 3 53.54 -4.32 30.83
CA ASP A 3 52.70 -3.16 31.15
C ASP A 3 51.52 -3.06 30.16
N ILE A 4 50.39 -2.49 30.60
CA ILE A 4 49.13 -2.47 29.86
C ILE A 4 49.30 -1.74 28.51
N CYS A 5 50.10 -0.67 28.50
CA CYS A 5 50.40 0.07 27.27
C CYS A 5 51.11 -0.82 26.24
N SER A 6 52.06 -1.66 26.68
CA SER A 6 52.76 -2.60 25.80
C SER A 6 51.84 -3.69 25.25
N GLN A 7 50.84 -4.14 26.03
CA GLN A 7 49.86 -5.11 25.54
C GLN A 7 48.93 -4.50 24.48
N PHE A 8 48.53 -3.24 24.64
CA PHE A 8 47.75 -2.54 23.63
C PHE A 8 48.56 -2.24 22.36
N GLN A 9 49.83 -1.85 22.50
CA GLN A 9 50.75 -1.70 21.37
C GLN A 9 50.92 -3.01 20.60
N ALA A 10 51.13 -4.14 21.30
CA ALA A 10 51.23 -5.45 20.68
C ALA A 10 49.95 -5.84 19.91
N ALA A 11 48.76 -5.43 20.38
CA ALA A 11 47.51 -5.66 19.66
C ALA A 11 47.40 -4.82 18.37
N ILE A 12 47.92 -3.60 18.38
CA ILE A 12 47.99 -2.74 17.18
C ILE A 12 48.99 -3.35 16.17
N GLU A 13 50.15 -3.80 16.65
CA GLU A 13 51.17 -4.47 15.82
C GLU A 13 50.66 -5.77 15.21
N ALA A 14 49.91 -6.56 15.98
CA ALA A 14 49.28 -7.79 15.48
C ALA A 14 48.28 -7.54 14.34
N ALA A 15 47.70 -6.33 14.28
CA ALA A 15 46.83 -5.90 13.19
C ALA A 15 47.60 -5.30 11.99
N GLY A 16 48.93 -5.35 12.01
CA GLY A 16 49.81 -4.90 10.93
C GLY A 16 50.14 -3.41 10.94
N LEU A 17 49.92 -2.72 12.05
CA LEU A 17 50.16 -1.28 12.23
C LEU A 17 51.40 -1.01 13.08
N GLU A 18 52.04 0.15 12.89
CA GLU A 18 53.18 0.61 13.69
C GLU A 18 52.72 1.65 14.73
N PRO A 19 52.43 1.26 16.00
CA PRO A 19 51.90 2.18 16.99
C PRO A 19 52.94 3.23 17.46
N PRO A 20 52.50 4.36 18.03
CA PRO A 20 53.40 5.33 18.66
C PRO A 20 54.21 4.70 19.80
N ALA A 21 55.45 5.14 19.97
CA ALA A 21 56.35 4.65 21.03
C ALA A 21 55.78 4.87 22.45
N VAL A 22 54.96 5.90 22.64
CA VAL A 22 54.30 6.21 23.92
C VAL A 22 52.81 6.46 23.68
N ILE A 23 51.96 5.68 24.35
CA ILE A 23 50.49 5.84 24.33
C ILE A 23 50.03 6.17 25.76
N LEU A 24 49.54 7.39 25.96
CA LEU A 24 48.97 7.82 27.25
C LEU A 24 47.47 7.47 27.32
N PRO A 25 46.99 6.85 28.42
CA PRO A 25 45.57 6.56 28.62
C PRO A 25 44.68 7.81 28.48
N GLY A 26 43.55 7.66 27.80
CA GLY A 26 42.58 8.74 27.55
C GLY A 26 42.92 9.66 26.39
N LYS A 27 44.14 9.62 25.85
CA LYS A 27 44.59 10.47 24.73
C LYS A 27 44.50 9.73 23.39
N MET A 28 44.09 10.47 22.36
CA MET A 28 44.03 10.01 20.98
C MET A 28 45.39 10.24 20.29
N TYR A 29 45.84 9.28 19.49
CA TYR A 29 47.08 9.38 18.70
C TYR A 29 46.82 9.11 17.22
N ARG A 30 47.63 9.75 16.36
CA ARG A 30 47.71 9.54 14.92
C ARG A 30 49.10 9.04 14.55
N PHE A 31 49.18 8.14 13.58
CA PHE A 31 50.43 7.55 13.10
C PHE A 31 50.25 7.01 11.67
N PRO A 32 51.31 6.52 10.98
CA PRO A 32 51.20 5.99 9.63
C PRO A 32 50.24 4.80 9.52
N GLY A 33 49.44 4.77 8.45
CA GLY A 33 48.62 3.60 8.09
C GLY A 33 49.46 2.45 7.51
N ILE A 34 48.81 1.30 7.27
CA ILE A 34 49.48 0.09 6.78
C ILE A 34 50.14 0.36 5.43
N GLY A 35 51.46 0.15 5.36
CA GLY A 35 52.25 0.35 4.14
C GLY A 35 52.33 1.80 3.65
N LYS A 36 52.04 2.80 4.51
CA LYS A 36 52.14 4.23 4.18
C LYS A 36 53.49 4.82 4.60
N ALA A 37 53.84 5.96 4.01
CA ALA A 37 55.05 6.71 4.36
C ALA A 37 54.98 7.24 5.81
N LYS A 38 56.15 7.50 6.42
CA LYS A 38 56.29 7.87 7.84
C LYS A 38 55.58 9.17 8.25
N ASP A 39 55.30 10.04 7.29
CA ASP A 39 54.60 11.32 7.45
C ASP A 39 53.08 11.21 7.28
N ASN A 40 52.58 10.01 6.95
CA ASN A 40 51.15 9.74 6.87
C ASN A 40 50.52 9.66 8.26
N ASN A 41 49.25 10.09 8.36
CA ASN A 41 48.50 10.08 9.61
C ASN A 41 47.18 9.28 9.48
N ALA A 42 47.15 8.19 8.71
CA ALA A 42 45.93 7.39 8.50
C ALA A 42 45.65 6.40 9.65
N GLY A 43 46.68 5.95 10.36
CA GLY A 43 46.56 5.15 11.56
C GLY A 43 46.10 5.96 12.77
N TRP A 44 45.36 5.32 13.67
CA TRP A 44 44.89 5.94 14.90
C TRP A 44 44.69 4.96 16.04
N CYS A 45 44.83 5.44 17.27
CA CYS A 45 44.52 4.65 18.46
C CYS A 45 44.12 5.52 19.66
N LYS A 46 43.38 4.92 20.58
CA LYS A 46 43.05 5.46 21.90
C LYS A 46 42.97 4.34 22.91
N LEU A 47 43.87 4.35 23.88
CA LEU A 47 43.73 3.57 25.11
C LEU A 47 42.77 4.31 26.04
N PHE A 48 41.79 3.64 26.65
CA PHE A 48 40.85 4.30 27.55
C PHE A 48 41.51 4.65 28.89
N GLY A 49 40.99 5.69 29.56
CA GLY A 49 41.63 6.27 30.76
C GLY A 49 41.70 5.31 31.94
N ASP A 50 40.80 4.32 32.00
CA ASP A 50 40.79 3.25 33.00
C ASP A 50 41.72 2.08 32.65
N GLN A 51 42.32 2.11 31.45
CA GLN A 51 43.30 1.11 30.98
C GLN A 51 42.73 -0.32 30.83
N LEU A 52 41.41 -0.48 30.88
CA LEU A 52 40.77 -1.79 30.72
C LEU A 52 40.49 -2.16 29.26
N GLY A 53 40.62 -1.19 28.35
CA GLY A 53 40.48 -1.41 26.92
C GLY A 53 40.84 -0.19 26.08
N GLY A 54 40.72 -0.33 24.77
CA GLY A 54 41.05 0.72 23.81
C GLY A 54 40.47 0.40 22.44
N CYS A 55 40.71 1.30 21.48
CA CYS A 55 40.35 1.10 20.09
C CYS A 55 41.40 1.70 19.17
N PHE A 56 41.54 1.12 17.99
CA PHE A 56 42.51 1.56 16.99
C PHE A 56 42.02 1.23 15.59
N GLY A 57 42.67 1.80 14.57
CA GLY A 57 42.30 1.54 13.19
C GLY A 57 43.18 2.27 12.20
N ASP A 58 42.84 2.11 10.92
CA ASP A 58 43.49 2.75 9.79
C ASP A 58 42.45 3.14 8.74
N TRP A 59 42.32 4.44 8.50
CA TRP A 59 41.34 4.97 7.56
C TRP A 59 41.66 4.65 6.11
N SER A 60 42.92 4.36 5.79
CA SER A 60 43.31 4.05 4.42
C SER A 60 42.92 2.64 3.99
N THR A 61 42.72 1.74 4.96
CA THR A 61 42.29 0.35 4.76
C THR A 61 40.87 0.08 5.25
N GLY A 62 40.30 0.99 6.06
CA GLY A 62 38.99 0.82 6.69
C GLY A 62 39.04 -0.02 7.98
N LEU A 63 40.23 -0.41 8.43
CA LEU A 63 40.43 -1.18 9.66
C LEU A 63 39.94 -0.36 10.87
N SER A 64 39.14 -1.00 11.74
CA SER A 64 38.68 -0.39 12.99
C SER A 64 38.38 -1.46 14.03
N GLU A 65 39.32 -1.65 14.95
CA GLU A 65 39.29 -2.69 15.97
C GLU A 65 39.09 -2.13 17.38
N SER A 66 38.62 -2.99 18.27
CA SER A 66 38.53 -2.71 19.71
C SER A 66 39.34 -3.75 20.46
N TRP A 67 40.06 -3.30 21.48
CA TRP A 67 40.92 -4.13 22.32
C TRP A 67 40.45 -4.06 23.77
N HIS A 68 40.52 -5.18 24.50
CA HIS A 68 40.11 -5.27 25.89
C HIS A 68 41.11 -6.12 26.68
N LEU A 69 41.41 -5.70 27.91
CA LEU A 69 42.43 -6.34 28.76
C LEU A 69 41.96 -7.71 29.30
N LYS A 70 40.66 -7.86 29.57
CA LYS A 70 40.03 -9.15 29.92
C LYS A 70 39.40 -9.81 28.70
N ASP A 71 39.31 -11.14 28.72
CA ASP A 71 38.56 -11.93 27.75
C ASP A 71 37.10 -11.50 27.70
N SER A 72 36.56 -11.24 26.50
CA SER A 72 35.24 -10.63 26.30
C SER A 72 34.09 -11.49 26.85
N GLN A 73 34.29 -12.81 26.97
CA GLN A 73 33.32 -13.74 27.57
C GLN A 73 33.17 -13.64 29.10
N LYS A 74 34.06 -12.90 29.78
CA LYS A 74 34.07 -12.78 31.26
C LYS A 74 33.54 -11.43 31.75
N LEU A 75 32.99 -10.60 30.87
CA LEU A 75 32.42 -9.30 31.21
C LEU A 75 30.94 -9.42 31.62
N THR A 76 30.55 -8.67 32.65
CA THR A 76 29.14 -8.50 32.98
C THR A 76 28.41 -7.69 31.90
N LYS A 77 27.08 -7.79 31.84
CA LYS A 77 26.27 -7.02 30.87
C LYS A 77 26.48 -5.50 31.00
N GLN A 78 26.69 -5.01 32.22
CA GLN A 78 26.94 -3.58 32.47
C GLN A 78 28.33 -3.15 31.97
N GLU A 79 29.38 -3.91 32.28
CA GLU A 79 30.74 -3.63 31.79
C GLU A 79 30.82 -3.66 30.25
N GLN A 80 30.10 -4.59 29.62
CA GLN A 80 30.03 -4.67 28.16
C GLN A 80 29.34 -3.44 27.53
N GLN A 81 28.27 -2.95 28.15
CA GLN A 81 27.58 -1.73 27.70
C GLN A 81 28.47 -0.50 27.84
N GLU A 82 29.15 -0.35 28.98
CA GLU A 82 30.07 0.77 29.21
C GLU A 82 31.26 0.74 28.24
N PHE A 83 31.84 -0.44 27.98
CA PHE A 83 32.91 -0.61 27.00
C PHE A 83 32.45 -0.24 25.58
N ASN A 84 31.30 -0.76 25.15
CA ASN A 84 30.73 -0.46 23.83
C ASN A 84 30.46 1.05 23.67
N GLN A 85 30.00 1.72 24.73
CA GLN A 85 29.77 3.17 24.73
C GLN A 85 31.08 3.96 24.60
N ARG A 86 32.16 3.52 25.25
CA ARG A 86 33.49 4.17 25.14
C ARG A 86 34.11 3.95 23.77
N VAL A 87 34.03 2.75 23.22
CA VAL A 87 34.45 2.45 21.83
C VAL A 87 33.68 3.33 20.84
N LYS A 88 32.35 3.43 21.00
CA LYS A 88 31.52 4.30 20.16
C LYS A 88 31.95 5.76 20.26
N THR A 89 32.17 6.26 21.48
CA THR A 89 32.57 7.66 21.72
C THR A 89 33.95 7.96 21.12
N ALA A 90 34.91 7.06 21.27
CA ALA A 90 36.26 7.21 20.72
C ALA A 90 36.27 7.17 19.18
N ARG A 91 35.48 6.27 18.57
CA ARG A 91 35.28 6.24 17.11
C ARG A 91 34.63 7.52 16.59
N LEU A 92 33.64 8.06 17.30
CA LEU A 92 33.02 9.34 16.95
C LEU A 92 34.01 10.50 17.05
N GLN A 93 34.83 10.55 18.10
CA GLN A 93 35.88 11.55 18.26
C GLN A 93 36.91 11.49 17.11
N ALA A 94 37.34 10.27 16.74
CA ALA A 94 38.27 10.05 15.64
C ALA A 94 37.71 10.52 14.29
N LYS A 95 36.43 10.22 14.04
CA LYS A 95 35.71 10.68 12.84
C LYS A 95 35.56 12.20 12.81
N ALA A 96 35.24 12.83 13.94
CA ALA A 96 35.08 14.27 14.04
C ALA A 96 36.40 15.03 13.79
N GLU A 97 37.53 14.53 14.28
CA GLU A 97 38.85 15.15 14.07
C GLU A 97 39.26 15.14 12.59
N ILE A 98 38.95 14.05 11.87
CA ILE A 98 39.19 13.94 10.43
C ILE A 98 38.28 14.87 9.66
N GLU A 99 36.99 14.91 9.99
CA GLU A 99 36.06 15.81 9.33
C GLU A 99 36.48 17.26 9.53
N ALA A 100 36.88 17.65 10.74
CA ALA A 100 37.42 18.99 11.02
C ALA A 100 38.68 19.29 10.18
N ASN A 101 39.61 18.34 10.05
CA ASN A 101 40.78 18.53 9.18
C ASN A 101 40.39 18.62 7.69
N HIS A 102 39.46 17.79 7.22
CA HIS A 102 38.95 17.85 5.86
C HIS A 102 38.29 19.21 5.58
N GLN A 103 37.51 19.76 6.51
CA GLN A 103 36.91 21.08 6.38
C GLN A 103 37.95 22.20 6.33
N ARG A 104 38.97 22.15 7.21
CA ARG A 104 40.08 23.11 7.19
C ARG A 104 40.83 23.08 5.85
N VAL A 105 41.12 21.89 5.31
CA VAL A 105 41.79 21.77 4.01
C VAL A 105 40.85 22.12 2.85
N ALA A 106 39.54 21.90 2.99
CA ALA A 106 38.54 22.35 2.03
C ALA A 106 38.52 23.89 1.92
N GLU A 107 38.61 24.62 3.03
CA GLU A 107 38.77 26.08 3.02
C GLU A 107 40.04 26.52 2.29
N GLU A 108 41.17 25.88 2.57
CA GLU A 108 42.43 26.12 1.86
C GLU A 108 42.31 25.84 0.35
N ALA A 109 41.66 24.73 -0.01
CA ALA A 109 41.39 24.36 -1.39
C ALA A 109 40.51 25.42 -2.09
N ARG A 110 39.40 25.84 -1.48
CA ARG A 110 38.53 26.91 -2.01
C ARG A 110 39.30 28.21 -2.19
N ALA A 111 40.13 28.60 -1.22
CA ALA A 111 40.95 29.81 -1.32
C ALA A 111 41.98 29.74 -2.46
N ILE A 112 42.62 28.58 -2.68
CA ILE A 112 43.52 28.36 -3.82
C ILE A 112 42.74 28.44 -5.12
N TRP A 113 41.59 27.78 -5.20
CA TRP A 113 40.72 27.78 -6.38
C TRP A 113 40.30 29.20 -6.78
N GLU A 114 39.80 29.99 -5.82
CA GLU A 114 39.33 31.37 -6.03
C GLU A 114 40.44 32.31 -6.51
N LYS A 115 41.66 32.15 -5.98
CA LYS A 115 42.83 32.95 -6.40
C LYS A 115 43.42 32.53 -7.76
N SER A 116 43.05 31.34 -8.25
CA SER A 116 43.55 30.82 -9.52
C SER A 116 42.79 31.43 -10.70
N LYS A 117 43.49 31.67 -11.81
CA LYS A 117 42.89 32.20 -13.05
C LYS A 117 42.32 31.07 -13.90
N THR A 118 41.44 31.37 -14.86
CA THR A 118 41.01 30.37 -15.86
C THR A 118 42.23 29.87 -16.62
N ALA A 119 42.40 28.55 -16.74
CA ALA A 119 43.47 27.97 -17.55
C ALA A 119 43.15 28.14 -19.05
N ASN A 120 44.15 28.41 -19.86
CA ASN A 120 44.05 28.38 -21.32
C ASN A 120 44.62 27.05 -21.86
N ASN A 121 44.45 26.82 -23.16
CA ASN A 121 44.92 25.59 -23.82
C ASN A 121 46.44 25.56 -24.07
N GLU A 122 47.19 26.61 -23.70
CA GLU A 122 48.61 26.75 -24.01
C GLU A 122 49.52 26.07 -22.99
N HIS A 123 48.98 25.63 -21.85
CA HIS A 123 49.78 24.97 -20.82
C HIS A 123 50.47 23.71 -21.37
N PRO A 124 51.79 23.51 -21.15
CA PRO A 124 52.57 22.43 -21.80
C PRO A 124 51.98 21.02 -21.62
N TYR A 125 51.38 20.74 -20.47
CA TYR A 125 50.69 19.47 -20.22
C TYR A 125 49.49 19.26 -21.14
N LEU A 126 48.64 20.28 -21.34
CA LEU A 126 47.42 20.20 -22.15
C LEU A 126 47.76 20.04 -23.63
N VAL A 127 48.75 20.80 -24.12
CA VAL A 127 49.25 20.68 -25.49
C VAL A 127 49.80 19.29 -25.75
N ARG A 128 50.66 18.77 -24.85
CA ARG A 128 51.25 17.43 -24.97
C ARG A 128 50.21 16.31 -24.93
N LYS A 129 49.17 16.45 -24.09
CA LYS A 129 48.07 15.49 -24.01
C LYS A 129 46.97 15.73 -25.05
N ASN A 130 47.08 16.79 -25.86
CA ASN A 130 46.12 17.20 -26.89
C ASN A 130 44.67 17.35 -26.35
N ILE A 131 44.52 18.06 -25.23
CA ILE A 131 43.25 18.27 -24.53
C ILE A 131 43.00 19.74 -24.21
N ASN A 132 41.72 20.10 -24.03
CA ASN A 132 41.34 21.48 -23.69
C ASN A 132 41.31 21.72 -22.16
N ALA A 133 41.54 22.97 -21.76
CA ALA A 133 41.31 23.45 -20.40
C ALA A 133 39.80 23.61 -20.15
N LYS A 134 39.12 22.54 -19.72
CA LYS A 134 37.68 22.56 -19.39
C LYS A 134 37.47 22.46 -17.88
N GLY A 135 36.89 23.52 -17.30
CA GLY A 135 36.50 23.55 -15.89
C GLY A 135 37.67 23.50 -14.90
N ILE A 136 38.90 23.74 -15.36
CA ILE A 136 40.12 23.79 -14.53
C ILE A 136 40.71 25.20 -14.51
N ARG A 137 41.56 25.46 -13.52
CA ARG A 137 42.20 26.77 -13.33
C ARG A 137 43.72 26.66 -13.37
N LEU A 138 44.38 27.80 -13.45
CA LEU A 138 45.82 27.97 -13.46
C LEU A 138 46.24 28.81 -12.25
N ASN A 139 47.07 28.24 -11.39
CA ASN A 139 47.72 28.94 -10.29
C ASN A 139 49.22 29.03 -10.59
N LYS A 140 49.70 30.24 -10.91
CA LYS A 140 51.04 30.45 -11.45
C LYS A 140 51.23 29.59 -12.72
N ASP A 141 52.15 28.61 -12.71
CA ASP A 141 52.43 27.72 -13.83
C ASP A 141 51.95 26.28 -13.57
N THR A 142 50.94 26.13 -12.71
CA THR A 142 50.42 24.81 -12.31
C THR A 142 48.91 24.76 -12.50
N LEU A 143 48.44 23.74 -13.21
CA LEU A 143 47.01 23.50 -13.38
C LEU A 143 46.41 23.01 -12.06
N VAL A 144 45.19 23.48 -11.80
CA VAL A 144 44.44 23.25 -10.57
C VAL A 144 43.12 22.60 -10.97
N ILE A 145 42.88 21.40 -10.45
CA ILE A 145 41.66 20.63 -10.68
C ILE A 145 40.91 20.48 -9.35
N PRO A 146 39.69 21.01 -9.23
CA PRO A 146 38.94 20.95 -7.98
C PRO A 146 38.32 19.57 -7.79
N MET A 147 38.35 19.06 -6.56
CA MET A 147 37.72 17.79 -6.17
C MET A 147 36.45 18.09 -5.39
N TYR A 148 35.29 17.78 -5.97
CA TYR A 148 33.99 18.08 -5.38
C TYR A 148 33.42 16.89 -4.62
N PHE A 149 32.78 17.18 -3.48
CA PHE A 149 31.87 16.27 -2.78
C PHE A 149 30.63 17.07 -2.39
N GLU A 150 29.44 16.56 -2.71
CA GLU A 150 28.14 17.24 -2.46
C GLU A 150 28.06 18.68 -3.01
N GLY A 151 28.80 18.98 -4.09
CA GLY A 151 28.80 20.30 -4.73
C GLY A 151 29.83 21.29 -4.18
N GLU A 152 30.57 20.94 -3.12
CA GLU A 152 31.63 21.77 -2.55
C GLU A 152 33.03 21.23 -2.83
N ILE A 153 34.02 22.11 -2.91
CA ILE A 153 35.43 21.73 -3.08
C ILE A 153 35.99 21.28 -1.73
N PHE A 154 36.40 20.01 -1.65
CA PHE A 154 37.00 19.42 -0.45
C PHE A 154 38.51 19.19 -0.59
N SER A 155 39.04 19.20 -1.82
CA SER A 155 40.47 19.11 -2.11
C SER A 155 40.75 19.57 -3.54
N ILE A 156 42.02 19.61 -3.92
CA ILE A 156 42.49 19.97 -5.26
C ILE A 156 43.61 19.01 -5.69
N GLN A 157 43.67 18.70 -6.98
CA GLN A 157 44.84 18.12 -7.62
C GLN A 157 45.58 19.19 -8.45
N PHE A 158 46.90 19.25 -8.26
CA PHE A 158 47.83 20.05 -9.05
C PHE A 158 48.42 19.21 -10.17
N ILE A 159 48.51 19.77 -11.38
CA ILE A 159 49.27 19.20 -12.50
C ILE A 159 50.32 20.20 -12.96
N TYR A 160 51.59 19.80 -12.89
CA TYR A 160 52.74 20.63 -13.28
C TYR A 160 53.02 20.52 -14.79
N SER A 161 53.87 21.40 -15.32
CA SER A 161 54.24 21.44 -16.74
C SER A 161 54.87 20.12 -17.24
N ASP A 162 55.67 19.46 -16.39
CA ASP A 162 56.26 18.14 -16.64
C ASP A 162 55.22 16.99 -16.65
N GLY A 163 54.00 17.25 -16.16
CA GLY A 163 52.90 16.30 -16.07
C GLY A 163 52.85 15.53 -14.76
N SER A 164 53.75 15.81 -13.81
CA SER A 164 53.65 15.28 -12.45
C SER A 164 52.37 15.82 -11.78
N LYS A 165 51.75 14.97 -10.95
CA LYS A 165 50.47 15.28 -10.29
C LYS A 165 50.62 15.17 -8.78
N ARG A 166 50.06 16.13 -8.02
CA ARG A 166 50.08 16.12 -6.56
C ARG A 166 48.72 16.54 -6.00
N PHE A 167 48.28 15.95 -4.91
CA PHE A 167 47.08 16.38 -4.18
C PHE A 167 47.44 17.43 -3.14
N LEU A 168 46.47 18.29 -2.78
CA LEU A 168 46.58 19.13 -1.60
C LEU A 168 46.66 18.26 -0.35
N SER A 169 47.74 18.38 0.41
CA SER A 169 48.03 17.50 1.55
C SER A 169 46.96 17.61 2.63
N GLY A 170 46.50 16.46 3.14
CA GLY A 170 45.46 16.39 4.17
C GLY A 170 44.02 16.61 3.68
N GLY A 171 43.82 16.87 2.38
CA GLY A 171 42.50 17.05 1.79
C GLY A 171 41.77 15.72 1.58
N ARG A 172 40.44 15.76 1.60
CA ARG A 172 39.62 14.57 1.34
C ARG A 172 39.71 14.21 -0.14
N THR A 173 40.12 12.98 -0.43
CA THR A 173 40.08 12.42 -1.80
C THR A 173 38.93 11.43 -1.96
N SER A 174 38.61 10.68 -0.91
CA SER A 174 37.58 9.65 -0.92
C SER A 174 36.19 10.20 -1.27
N GLY A 175 35.60 9.67 -2.34
CA GLY A 175 34.29 10.06 -2.88
C GLY A 175 34.28 11.40 -3.61
N CYS A 176 35.40 12.14 -3.61
CA CYS A 176 35.49 13.42 -4.31
C CYS A 176 35.81 13.20 -5.79
N TYR A 177 35.15 13.94 -6.68
CA TYR A 177 35.32 13.83 -8.12
C TYR A 177 35.31 15.19 -8.81
N PHE A 178 35.80 15.25 -10.04
CA PHE A 178 35.67 16.41 -10.91
C PHE A 178 34.73 16.12 -12.05
N SER A 179 33.79 17.03 -12.34
CA SER A 179 32.79 16.84 -13.41
C SER A 179 33.17 17.63 -14.67
N LEU A 180 33.20 16.94 -15.80
CA LEU A 180 33.24 17.51 -17.13
C LEU A 180 31.85 17.40 -17.76
N GLY A 181 31.21 18.54 -18.02
CA GLY A 181 29.83 18.56 -18.48
C GLY A 181 28.81 18.39 -17.35
N ASN A 182 27.53 18.56 -17.69
CA ASN A 182 26.40 18.44 -16.76
C ASN A 182 25.45 17.35 -17.25
N PRO A 183 25.10 16.36 -16.41
CA PRO A 183 24.20 15.29 -16.81
C PRO A 183 22.78 15.80 -17.05
N ARG A 184 22.16 15.36 -18.15
CA ARG A 184 20.72 15.58 -18.44
C ARG A 184 19.88 14.47 -17.83
N VAL A 185 18.56 14.55 -17.88
CA VAL A 185 17.70 13.45 -17.39
C VAL A 185 17.97 12.18 -18.21
N ASN A 186 18.19 11.05 -17.53
CA ASN A 186 18.47 9.72 -18.11
C ASN A 186 19.73 9.67 -19.02
N ASP A 187 20.74 10.47 -18.67
CA ASP A 187 22.00 10.54 -19.42
C ASP A 187 22.96 9.38 -19.06
N VAL A 188 24.01 9.22 -19.86
CA VAL A 188 25.15 8.34 -19.55
C VAL A 188 26.22 9.17 -18.85
N ILE A 189 26.75 8.70 -17.73
CA ILE A 189 27.87 9.33 -17.02
C ILE A 189 29.07 8.39 -17.10
N CYS A 190 30.15 8.85 -17.72
CA CYS A 190 31.42 8.12 -17.74
C CYS A 190 32.24 8.43 -16.48
N ILE A 191 32.96 7.44 -15.95
CA ILE A 191 33.81 7.58 -14.76
C ILE A 191 35.22 7.14 -15.14
N THR A 192 36.24 7.93 -14.83
CA THR A 192 37.63 7.62 -15.18
C THR A 192 38.61 8.09 -14.11
N GLU A 193 39.86 7.64 -14.15
CA GLU A 193 40.88 8.02 -13.18
C GLU A 193 41.49 9.40 -13.47
N GLY A 194 41.89 9.64 -14.71
CA GLY A 194 42.69 10.82 -15.09
C GLY A 194 41.87 11.95 -15.70
N TYR A 195 42.27 13.20 -15.45
CA TYR A 195 41.69 14.36 -16.13
C TYR A 195 41.89 14.32 -17.65
N ALA A 196 43.07 13.92 -18.12
CA ALA A 196 43.33 13.80 -19.57
C ALA A 196 42.40 12.78 -20.22
N THR A 197 42.35 11.56 -19.67
CA THR A 197 41.43 10.51 -20.08
C THR A 197 39.99 11.00 -20.09
N GLY A 198 39.54 11.69 -19.03
CA GLY A 198 38.18 12.20 -18.93
C GLY A 198 37.85 13.31 -19.92
N SER A 199 38.80 14.22 -20.16
CA SER A 199 38.66 15.24 -21.20
C SER A 199 38.55 14.60 -22.58
N THR A 200 39.35 13.58 -22.87
CA THR A 200 39.33 12.87 -24.15
C THR A 200 38.02 12.11 -24.37
N ILE A 201 37.53 11.39 -23.35
CA ILE A 201 36.22 10.72 -23.41
C ILE A 201 35.11 11.74 -23.64
N HIS A 202 35.09 12.84 -22.87
CA HIS A 202 34.09 13.89 -23.03
C HIS A 202 34.12 14.53 -24.42
N GLN A 203 35.31 14.71 -25.01
CA GLN A 203 35.47 15.22 -26.37
C GLN A 203 34.99 14.22 -27.43
N ALA A 204 35.21 12.92 -27.21
CA ALA A 204 34.82 11.86 -28.14
C ALA A 204 33.31 11.57 -28.12
N THR A 205 32.68 11.55 -26.93
CA THR A 205 31.29 11.08 -26.75
C THR A 205 30.30 12.21 -26.51
N GLY A 206 30.75 13.34 -25.98
CA GLY A 206 29.88 14.40 -25.47
C GLY A 206 29.23 14.08 -24.12
N TYR A 207 29.39 12.87 -23.58
CA TYR A 207 28.81 12.49 -22.29
C TYR A 207 29.47 13.23 -21.12
N PRO A 208 28.71 13.54 -20.05
CA PRO A 208 29.28 13.96 -18.78
C PRO A 208 30.31 12.95 -18.27
N VAL A 209 31.44 13.44 -17.75
CA VAL A 209 32.51 12.58 -17.21
C VAL A 209 32.88 12.99 -15.79
N ALA A 210 32.92 12.02 -14.88
CA ALA A 210 33.44 12.16 -13.53
C ALA A 210 34.87 11.61 -13.44
N VAL A 211 35.81 12.47 -13.04
CA VAL A 211 37.22 12.10 -12.81
C VAL A 211 37.41 11.75 -11.34
N ALA A 212 37.75 10.49 -11.06
CA ALA A 212 37.94 9.93 -9.72
C ALA A 212 39.38 10.10 -9.18
N PHE A 213 40.31 10.58 -10.01
CA PHE A 213 41.71 10.92 -9.69
C PHE A 213 42.67 9.76 -9.41
N ASN A 214 42.19 8.57 -9.06
CA ASN A 214 42.97 7.34 -8.95
C ASN A 214 42.07 6.09 -8.85
N ALA A 215 42.63 4.94 -9.18
CA ALA A 215 41.95 3.64 -9.15
C ALA A 215 41.28 3.32 -7.80
N GLY A 216 41.91 3.72 -6.68
CA GLY A 216 41.38 3.46 -5.33
C GLY A 216 40.12 4.25 -4.99
N ASN A 217 39.82 5.32 -5.73
CA ASN A 217 38.66 6.15 -5.51
C ASN A 217 37.50 5.85 -6.48
N LEU A 218 37.73 5.00 -7.51
CA LEU A 218 36.70 4.62 -8.49
C LEU A 218 35.44 4.08 -7.82
N GLN A 219 35.58 3.22 -6.82
CA GLN A 219 34.44 2.66 -6.09
C GLN A 219 33.66 3.74 -5.36
N ASN A 220 34.34 4.55 -4.56
CA ASN A 220 33.70 5.59 -3.73
C ASN A 220 32.98 6.63 -4.61
N VAL A 221 33.58 7.03 -5.73
CA VAL A 221 32.96 7.97 -6.68
C VAL A 221 31.78 7.34 -7.38
N THR A 222 31.88 6.06 -7.79
CA THR A 222 30.75 5.34 -8.39
C THR A 222 29.58 5.22 -7.42
N GLU A 223 29.84 4.90 -6.15
CA GLU A 223 28.81 4.84 -5.10
C GLU A 223 28.12 6.21 -4.92
N VAL A 224 28.89 7.29 -4.81
CA VAL A 224 28.36 8.67 -4.71
C VAL A 224 27.51 9.05 -5.93
N LEU A 225 27.96 8.73 -7.14
CA LEU A 225 27.22 9.05 -8.36
C LEU A 225 25.97 8.19 -8.51
N LYS A 226 25.99 6.93 -8.10
CA LYS A 226 24.83 6.04 -8.16
C LYS A 226 23.74 6.49 -7.20
N GLU A 227 24.11 6.96 -6.02
CA GLU A 227 23.17 7.56 -5.06
C GLU A 227 22.59 8.89 -5.58
N ARG A 228 23.44 9.74 -6.15
CA ARG A 228 23.02 11.07 -6.64
C ARG A 228 22.23 11.01 -7.96
N PHE A 229 22.54 10.06 -8.82
CA PHE A 229 22.01 9.92 -10.18
C PHE A 229 21.50 8.49 -10.42
N PRO A 230 20.49 8.02 -9.65
CA PRO A 230 20.07 6.61 -9.66
C PRO A 230 19.42 6.16 -10.97
N LYS A 231 18.96 7.11 -11.81
CA LYS A 231 18.33 6.84 -13.11
C LYS A 231 19.31 6.93 -14.30
N HIS A 232 20.57 7.26 -14.05
CA HIS A 232 21.59 7.42 -15.07
C HIS A 232 22.39 6.15 -15.29
N LEU A 233 22.87 5.96 -16.51
CA LEU A 233 23.76 4.84 -16.85
C LEU A 233 25.20 5.21 -16.48
N LEU A 234 25.84 4.44 -15.61
CA LEU A 234 27.24 4.67 -15.22
C LEU A 234 28.18 3.75 -15.98
N VAL A 235 29.18 4.32 -16.65
CA VAL A 235 30.20 3.57 -17.41
C VAL A 235 31.58 3.91 -16.84
N ILE A 236 32.27 2.93 -16.27
CA ILE A 236 33.67 3.09 -15.84
C ILE A 236 34.57 2.90 -17.06
N CYS A 237 35.24 3.97 -17.48
CA CYS A 237 36.28 3.95 -18.50
C CYS A 237 37.62 3.68 -17.81
N ALA A 238 38.03 2.41 -17.81
CA ALA A 238 39.20 1.92 -17.08
C ALA A 238 40.51 2.16 -17.85
N ASP A 239 41.59 2.43 -17.12
CA ASP A 239 42.94 2.38 -17.66
C ASP A 239 43.40 0.91 -17.70
N ASP A 240 44.05 0.49 -18.79
CA ASP A 240 44.53 -0.88 -19.01
C ASP A 240 46.04 -0.96 -18.80
N ASP A 241 46.48 -0.85 -17.55
CA ASP A 241 47.90 -0.81 -17.14
C ASP A 241 48.57 -2.20 -17.14
N VAL A 242 48.66 -2.85 -18.31
CA VAL A 242 49.22 -4.21 -18.43
C VAL A 242 50.68 -4.32 -17.97
N GLU A 243 51.44 -3.22 -18.01
CA GLU A 243 52.84 -3.15 -17.57
C GLU A 243 52.97 -2.98 -16.04
N THR A 244 51.88 -2.65 -15.33
CA THR A 244 51.85 -2.53 -13.87
C THR A 244 51.37 -3.84 -13.23
N LYS A 245 52.09 -4.33 -12.22
CA LYS A 245 51.74 -5.58 -11.51
C LYS A 245 50.29 -5.52 -10.99
N GLY A 246 49.45 -6.42 -11.49
CA GLY A 246 48.05 -6.57 -11.09
C GLY A 246 47.04 -5.70 -11.84
N ASN A 247 47.48 -4.84 -12.78
CA ASN A 247 46.64 -3.96 -13.61
C ASN A 247 45.53 -3.28 -12.77
N PRO A 248 45.91 -2.39 -11.83
CA PRO A 248 45.01 -1.90 -10.79
C PRO A 248 43.81 -1.14 -11.36
N GLY A 249 43.97 -0.37 -12.44
CA GLY A 249 42.88 0.37 -13.07
C GLY A 249 41.76 -0.54 -13.57
N LEU A 250 42.10 -1.50 -14.43
CA LEU A 250 41.13 -2.48 -14.93
C LEU A 250 40.59 -3.41 -13.84
N SER A 251 41.45 -3.89 -12.94
CA SER A 251 41.03 -4.81 -11.87
C SER A 251 39.99 -4.18 -10.94
N LYS A 252 40.17 -2.89 -10.57
CA LYS A 252 39.25 -2.18 -9.70
C LYS A 252 37.98 -1.81 -10.44
N ALA A 253 38.08 -1.38 -11.70
CA ALA A 253 36.89 -1.14 -12.52
C ALA A 253 35.98 -2.38 -12.61
N LYS A 254 36.58 -3.58 -12.81
CA LYS A 254 35.84 -4.85 -12.79
C LYS A 254 35.23 -5.16 -11.43
N GLN A 255 35.98 -5.00 -10.34
CA GLN A 255 35.44 -5.20 -8.98
C GLN A 255 34.27 -4.26 -8.68
N VAL A 256 34.35 -2.99 -9.10
CA VAL A 256 33.25 -2.03 -8.94
C VAL A 256 32.05 -2.41 -9.81
N SER A 257 32.28 -2.84 -11.05
CA SER A 257 31.23 -3.35 -11.95
C SER A 257 30.49 -4.54 -11.35
N GLU A 258 31.22 -5.55 -10.86
CA GLU A 258 30.63 -6.72 -10.20
C GLU A 258 29.84 -6.34 -8.94
N LYS A 259 30.35 -5.40 -8.14
CA LYS A 259 29.72 -4.99 -6.88
C LYS A 259 28.49 -4.10 -7.10
N LEU A 260 28.53 -3.21 -8.08
CA LEU A 260 27.55 -2.13 -8.25
C LEU A 260 26.73 -2.24 -9.55
N GLY A 261 26.95 -3.25 -10.39
CA GLY A 261 26.19 -3.44 -11.64
C GLY A 261 26.39 -2.29 -12.65
N VAL A 262 27.57 -1.67 -12.66
CA VAL A 262 27.89 -0.58 -13.61
C VAL A 262 28.69 -1.11 -14.79
N MET A 263 28.63 -0.43 -15.94
CA MET A 263 29.33 -0.85 -17.16
C MET A 263 30.82 -0.56 -17.08
N VAL A 264 31.63 -1.31 -17.83
CA VAL A 264 33.08 -1.06 -17.98
C VAL A 264 33.43 -0.95 -19.45
N ALA A 265 34.06 0.16 -19.81
CA ALA A 265 34.68 0.38 -21.10
C ALA A 265 36.21 0.30 -20.94
N VAL A 266 36.88 -0.45 -21.80
CA VAL A 266 38.33 -0.67 -21.75
C VAL A 266 38.93 -0.23 -23.08
N PRO A 267 40.03 0.55 -23.11
CA PRO A 267 40.65 0.98 -24.35
C PRO A 267 41.20 -0.24 -25.11
N PHE A 268 41.15 -0.19 -26.44
CA PHE A 268 41.64 -1.27 -27.31
C PHE A 268 42.75 -0.76 -28.23
N PHE A 269 43.92 -1.38 -28.14
CA PHE A 269 45.13 -0.98 -28.88
C PHE A 269 45.52 -1.95 -30.01
N GLY A 270 44.68 -2.94 -30.33
CA GLY A 270 44.98 -3.97 -31.32
C GLY A 270 45.97 -5.05 -30.84
N GLU A 271 46.21 -6.05 -31.69
CA GLU A 271 47.13 -7.17 -31.40
C GLU A 271 48.61 -6.74 -31.30
N ALA A 272 48.98 -5.67 -32.03
CA ALA A 272 50.32 -5.08 -32.01
C ALA A 272 50.38 -3.82 -31.12
N ARG A 273 49.97 -3.96 -29.85
CA ARG A 273 49.94 -2.87 -28.86
C ARG A 273 51.32 -2.21 -28.70
N PRO A 274 51.46 -0.88 -28.90
CA PRO A 274 52.68 -0.16 -28.58
C PRO A 274 53.00 -0.20 -27.08
N SER A 275 54.29 -0.24 -26.70
CA SER A 275 54.67 -0.18 -25.27
C SER A 275 54.36 1.20 -24.67
N GLY A 276 53.96 1.21 -23.40
CA GLY A 276 53.68 2.44 -22.64
C GLY A 276 52.32 3.10 -22.88
N VAL A 277 51.42 2.50 -23.67
CA VAL A 277 50.03 2.99 -23.85
C VAL A 277 49.10 2.28 -22.89
N SER A 278 48.19 3.00 -22.25
CA SER A 278 47.35 2.43 -21.17
C SER A 278 45.93 2.99 -21.11
N ASP A 279 45.73 4.26 -21.49
CA ASP A 279 44.46 4.96 -21.28
C ASP A 279 43.74 5.33 -22.60
N PHE A 280 42.50 5.82 -22.49
CA PHE A 280 41.74 6.31 -23.66
C PHE A 280 42.37 7.55 -24.32
N ASN A 281 43.22 8.30 -23.62
CA ASN A 281 43.94 9.43 -24.20
C ASN A 281 45.05 8.96 -25.15
N ASP A 282 45.79 7.92 -24.77
CA ASP A 282 46.78 7.28 -25.64
C ASP A 282 46.08 6.62 -26.85
N MET A 283 44.91 6.01 -26.63
CA MET A 283 44.11 5.43 -27.71
C MET A 283 43.65 6.50 -28.72
N ALA A 284 43.21 7.67 -28.25
CA ALA A 284 42.85 8.79 -29.14
C ALA A 284 44.03 9.24 -30.02
N ALA A 285 45.24 9.25 -29.47
CA ALA A 285 46.44 9.63 -30.22
C ALA A 285 46.79 8.65 -31.34
N ILE A 286 46.43 7.37 -31.21
CA ILE A 286 46.74 6.31 -32.17
C ILE A 286 45.60 6.09 -33.17
N SER A 287 44.36 6.01 -32.68
CA SER A 287 43.19 5.55 -33.44
C SER A 287 42.13 6.62 -33.65
N GLY A 288 42.34 7.83 -33.14
CA GLY A 288 41.40 8.95 -33.24
C GLY A 288 40.18 8.85 -32.31
N LEU A 289 39.50 9.97 -32.09
CA LEU A 289 38.41 10.09 -31.11
C LEU A 289 37.20 9.19 -31.40
N ASN A 290 36.87 8.96 -32.68
CA ASN A 290 35.67 8.18 -33.06
C ASN A 290 35.71 6.74 -32.52
N SER A 291 36.90 6.15 -32.40
CA SER A 291 37.08 4.79 -31.89
C SER A 291 36.66 4.64 -30.42
N ILE A 292 36.74 5.72 -29.64
CA ILE A 292 36.39 5.75 -28.22
C ILE A 292 34.88 5.71 -28.02
N ALA A 293 34.14 6.50 -28.82
CA ALA A 293 32.68 6.51 -28.76
C ALA A 293 32.11 5.12 -29.04
N SER A 294 32.61 4.41 -30.05
CA SER A 294 32.18 3.05 -30.36
C SER A 294 32.42 2.05 -29.22
N ILE A 295 33.52 2.18 -28.47
CA ILE A 295 33.82 1.31 -27.32
C ILE A 295 32.87 1.60 -26.15
N VAL A 296 32.63 2.88 -25.86
CA VAL A 296 31.71 3.30 -24.80
C VAL A 296 30.28 2.86 -25.13
N ASP A 297 29.83 3.06 -26.38
CA ASP A 297 28.52 2.63 -26.86
C ASP A 297 28.38 1.10 -26.84
N ALA A 298 29.43 0.35 -27.19
CA ALA A 298 29.42 -1.11 -27.10
C ALA A 298 29.26 -1.59 -25.66
N ALA A 299 29.93 -0.94 -24.69
CA ALA A 299 29.77 -1.26 -23.27
C ALA A 299 28.33 -0.98 -22.76
N ILE A 300 27.70 0.08 -23.26
CA ILE A 300 26.30 0.41 -22.98
C ILE A 300 25.34 -0.64 -23.57
N ASN A 301 25.55 -0.99 -24.84
CA ASN A 301 24.67 -1.91 -25.56
C ASN A 301 24.76 -3.35 -25.04
N GLN A 302 25.96 -3.82 -24.65
CA GLN A 302 26.14 -5.13 -24.02
C GLN A 302 25.40 -5.27 -22.68
N ASN A 303 25.08 -4.16 -22.01
CA ASN A 303 24.31 -4.15 -20.76
C ASN A 303 22.80 -3.96 -20.98
N ASN A 304 22.40 -3.23 -22.03
CA ASN A 304 20.98 -3.07 -22.43
C ASN A 304 20.30 -4.39 -22.86
N GLU A 305 21.08 -5.37 -23.34
CA GLU A 305 20.61 -6.74 -23.58
C GLU A 305 20.44 -7.56 -22.28
N LYS A 306 20.95 -7.10 -21.12
CA LYS A 306 20.99 -7.88 -19.88
C LYS A 306 20.13 -7.38 -18.72
N GLU A 307 19.77 -6.10 -18.61
CA GLU A 307 18.97 -5.64 -17.46
C GLU A 307 17.72 -4.82 -17.85
N TRP A 308 16.57 -5.29 -17.36
CA TRP A 308 15.32 -4.54 -17.31
C TRP A 308 15.42 -3.51 -16.18
N LEU A 309 14.89 -2.30 -16.37
CA LEU A 309 14.68 -1.35 -15.25
C LEU A 309 13.53 -1.83 -14.37
N GLU A 310 13.47 -1.42 -13.10
CA GLU A 310 12.33 -1.74 -12.24
C GLU A 310 11.05 -1.09 -12.82
N PRO A 311 9.96 -1.84 -12.99
CA PRO A 311 8.74 -1.34 -13.63
C PRO A 311 8.08 -0.26 -12.76
N GLU A 312 7.75 0.88 -13.35
CA GLU A 312 7.01 1.93 -12.65
C GLU A 312 5.57 1.44 -12.36
N PRO A 313 4.99 1.81 -11.20
CA PRO A 313 3.64 1.44 -10.86
C PRO A 313 2.66 2.14 -11.82
N LEU A 314 1.71 1.37 -12.35
CA LEU A 314 0.45 1.94 -12.85
C LEU A 314 -0.22 2.58 -11.63
N SER A 315 -0.49 3.89 -11.66
CA SER A 315 -1.19 4.70 -10.63
C SER A 315 -1.73 3.88 -9.45
N GLU A 316 -1.18 4.04 -8.24
CA GLU A 316 -1.46 3.26 -7.02
C GLU A 316 -2.51 2.15 -7.22
N VAL A 317 -2.14 1.05 -7.90
CA VAL A 317 -3.01 -0.12 -7.93
C VAL A 317 -2.98 -0.66 -6.51
N ILE A 318 -3.94 -0.22 -5.70
CA ILE A 318 -4.18 -0.75 -4.37
C ILE A 318 -4.44 -2.24 -4.58
N SER A 319 -3.51 -3.08 -4.12
CA SER A 319 -3.65 -4.53 -4.19
C SER A 319 -4.75 -4.98 -3.23
N ALA A 320 -5.50 -6.03 -3.58
CA ALA A 320 -6.43 -6.63 -2.65
C ALA A 320 -5.66 -7.23 -1.46
N GLU A 321 -6.07 -6.89 -0.24
CA GLU A 321 -5.51 -7.49 0.98
C GLU A 321 -6.26 -8.78 1.34
N PRO A 322 -5.60 -9.77 1.96
CA PRO A 322 -6.28 -10.94 2.50
C PRO A 322 -7.36 -10.56 3.52
N TYR A 323 -8.51 -11.23 3.46
CA TYR A 323 -9.57 -11.02 4.45
C TYR A 323 -9.10 -11.44 5.84
N PRO A 324 -9.31 -10.63 6.89
CA PRO A 324 -8.85 -10.93 8.25
C PRO A 324 -9.76 -11.98 8.91
N LEU A 325 -9.66 -13.23 8.47
CA LEU A 325 -10.46 -14.36 8.98
C LEU A 325 -10.31 -14.55 10.50
N ASP A 326 -9.08 -14.42 11.01
CA ASP A 326 -8.76 -14.55 12.43
C ASP A 326 -9.43 -13.47 13.31
N ALA A 327 -9.93 -12.40 12.70
CA ALA A 327 -10.71 -11.38 13.40
C ALA A 327 -12.19 -11.75 13.57
N LEU A 328 -12.70 -12.75 12.85
CA LEU A 328 -14.08 -13.24 13.02
C LEU A 328 -14.22 -13.97 14.36
N PRO A 329 -15.43 -13.96 14.98
CA PRO A 329 -15.70 -14.82 16.12
C PRO A 329 -15.51 -16.29 15.74
N GLU A 330 -14.94 -17.11 16.63
CA GLU A 330 -14.56 -18.51 16.35
C GLU A 330 -15.65 -19.35 15.66
N LEU A 331 -16.90 -19.30 16.14
CA LEU A 331 -18.01 -20.01 15.50
C LEU A 331 -18.35 -19.50 14.10
N VAL A 332 -18.15 -18.20 13.84
CA VAL A 332 -18.32 -17.60 12.51
C VAL A 332 -17.15 -18.00 11.61
N LEU A 333 -15.91 -17.89 12.11
CA LEU A 333 -14.69 -18.29 11.41
C LEU A 333 -14.78 -19.74 10.92
N ASN A 334 -15.05 -20.67 11.82
CA ASN A 334 -15.10 -22.10 11.50
C ASN A 334 -16.19 -22.41 10.46
N ALA A 335 -17.36 -21.77 10.57
CA ALA A 335 -18.43 -21.94 9.58
C ALA A 335 -18.08 -21.32 8.22
N VAL A 336 -17.43 -20.15 8.20
CA VAL A 336 -16.96 -19.50 6.97
C VAL A 336 -15.90 -20.36 6.28
N GLU A 337 -14.93 -20.89 7.00
CA GLU A 337 -13.90 -21.78 6.43
C GLU A 337 -14.49 -23.07 5.89
N GLU A 338 -15.39 -23.71 6.63
CA GLU A 338 -16.07 -24.95 6.21
C GLU A 338 -16.88 -24.73 4.91
N VAL A 339 -17.67 -23.65 4.86
CA VAL A 339 -18.45 -23.30 3.66
C VAL A 339 -17.54 -22.90 2.51
N ALA A 340 -16.48 -22.12 2.76
CA ALA A 340 -15.53 -21.70 1.73
C ALA A 340 -14.72 -22.86 1.16
N ALA A 341 -14.36 -23.86 1.97
CA ALA A 341 -13.62 -25.04 1.51
C ALA A 341 -14.41 -25.84 0.44
N PHE A 342 -15.72 -25.98 0.62
CA PHE A 342 -16.59 -26.65 -0.34
C PHE A 342 -17.02 -25.74 -1.49
N THR A 343 -17.53 -24.56 -1.17
CA THR A 343 -18.03 -23.62 -2.19
C THR A 343 -16.91 -23.03 -3.01
N LYS A 344 -15.65 -23.04 -2.54
CA LYS A 344 -14.49 -22.43 -3.21
C LYS A 344 -14.79 -21.02 -3.70
N ALA A 345 -15.73 -20.35 -3.04
CA ALA A 345 -16.15 -19.00 -3.34
C ALA A 345 -15.19 -18.04 -2.62
N PRO A 346 -15.07 -16.78 -3.07
CA PRO A 346 -14.17 -15.85 -2.41
C PRO A 346 -14.51 -15.66 -0.93
N LEU A 347 -13.52 -15.81 -0.04
CA LEU A 347 -13.68 -15.76 1.41
C LEU A 347 -14.44 -14.51 1.91
N PRO A 348 -14.15 -13.28 1.44
CA PRO A 348 -14.92 -12.11 1.84
C PRO A 348 -16.43 -12.22 1.59
N MET A 349 -16.82 -12.86 0.49
CA MET A 349 -18.24 -13.03 0.15
C MET A 349 -18.92 -14.02 1.09
N VAL A 350 -18.25 -15.14 1.41
CA VAL A 350 -18.76 -16.12 2.38
C VAL A 350 -18.90 -15.46 3.76
N ALA A 351 -17.91 -14.66 4.18
CA ALA A 351 -17.96 -13.91 5.42
C ALA A 351 -19.09 -12.87 5.44
N CYS A 352 -19.30 -12.11 4.35
CA CYS A 352 -20.42 -11.18 4.22
C CYS A 352 -21.79 -11.85 4.38
N SER A 353 -21.99 -13.05 3.81
CA SER A 353 -23.23 -13.83 3.99
C SER A 353 -23.42 -14.23 5.46
N ALA A 354 -22.35 -14.64 6.17
CA ALA A 354 -22.42 -14.94 7.59
C ALA A 354 -22.72 -13.70 8.45
N LEU A 355 -22.05 -12.57 8.19
CA LEU A 355 -22.29 -11.29 8.87
C LEU A 355 -23.71 -10.77 8.65
N THR A 356 -24.29 -11.03 7.47
CA THR A 356 -25.69 -10.72 7.17
C THR A 356 -26.64 -11.48 8.09
N ALA A 357 -26.39 -12.78 8.30
CA ALA A 357 -27.19 -13.59 9.22
C ALA A 357 -27.10 -13.07 10.67
N LEU A 358 -25.90 -12.69 11.12
CA LEU A 358 -25.71 -12.06 12.43
C LEU A 358 -26.51 -10.77 12.54
N SER A 359 -26.40 -9.87 11.55
CA SER A 359 -27.10 -8.59 11.54
C SER A 359 -28.61 -8.77 11.61
N LEU A 360 -29.19 -9.65 10.78
CA LEU A 360 -30.64 -9.91 10.76
C LEU A 360 -31.16 -10.47 12.08
N ALA A 361 -30.43 -11.42 12.67
CA ALA A 361 -30.85 -12.07 13.91
C ALA A 361 -30.67 -11.18 15.13
N ILE A 362 -29.62 -10.36 15.20
CA ILE A 362 -29.23 -9.62 16.41
C ILE A 362 -29.79 -8.19 16.44
N GLN A 363 -29.99 -7.54 15.28
CA GLN A 363 -30.41 -6.14 15.21
C GLN A 363 -31.66 -5.77 16.03
N PRO A 364 -32.70 -6.62 16.24
CA PRO A 364 -33.85 -6.20 17.04
C PRO A 364 -33.57 -6.17 18.56
N HIS A 365 -32.48 -6.77 19.01
CA HIS A 365 -32.22 -6.97 20.44
C HIS A 365 -31.32 -5.91 21.06
N VAL A 366 -30.43 -5.29 20.26
CA VAL A 366 -29.41 -4.38 20.79
C VAL A 366 -29.20 -3.14 19.94
N ASP A 367 -28.91 -2.05 20.64
CA ASP A 367 -28.32 -0.83 20.08
C ASP A 367 -26.94 -0.62 20.72
N ILE A 368 -26.09 0.22 20.13
CA ILE A 368 -24.74 0.51 20.61
C ILE A 368 -24.57 2.00 20.96
N GLU A 369 -24.16 2.28 22.19
CA GLU A 369 -23.71 3.59 22.67
C GLU A 369 -22.20 3.71 22.46
N ARG A 370 -21.80 4.46 21.42
CA ARG A 370 -20.38 4.74 21.16
C ARG A 370 -19.89 5.79 22.15
N ALA A 371 -20.69 6.80 22.45
CA ALA A 371 -20.42 7.85 23.43
C ALA A 371 -21.75 8.26 24.08
N LYS A 372 -21.72 8.97 25.21
CA LYS A 372 -22.94 9.49 25.84
C LYS A 372 -23.72 10.34 24.82
N GLY A 373 -24.95 9.95 24.53
CA GLY A 373 -25.81 10.61 23.53
C GLY A 373 -25.53 10.21 22.06
N LEU A 374 -24.50 9.41 21.79
CA LEU A 374 -24.18 8.87 20.48
C LEU A 374 -24.56 7.39 20.43
N THR A 375 -25.85 7.12 20.26
CA THR A 375 -26.44 5.77 20.16
C THR A 375 -26.88 5.46 18.74
N GLY A 376 -26.97 4.18 18.38
CA GLY A 376 -27.44 3.76 17.07
C GLY A 376 -27.72 2.27 16.98
N PRO A 377 -28.42 1.82 15.92
CA PRO A 377 -28.73 0.42 15.72
C PRO A 377 -27.47 -0.39 15.36
N THR A 378 -27.52 -1.71 15.53
CA THR A 378 -26.43 -2.61 15.11
C THR A 378 -26.63 -3.21 13.72
N SER A 379 -27.63 -2.73 12.97
CA SER A 379 -27.91 -3.16 11.59
C SER A 379 -26.74 -2.82 10.66
N LEU A 380 -26.44 -3.74 9.74
CA LEU A 380 -25.38 -3.59 8.75
C LEU A 380 -25.94 -3.39 7.34
N PHE A 381 -25.25 -2.54 6.58
CA PHE A 381 -25.37 -2.51 5.12
C PHE A 381 -24.11 -3.17 4.54
N LEU A 382 -24.24 -4.23 3.75
CA LEU A 382 -23.15 -4.99 3.15
C LEU A 382 -23.33 -5.01 1.63
N LEU A 383 -22.25 -4.71 0.89
CA LEU A 383 -22.24 -4.72 -0.57
C LEU A 383 -21.07 -5.57 -1.05
N THR A 384 -21.38 -6.74 -1.62
CA THR A 384 -20.37 -7.61 -2.23
C THR A 384 -20.41 -7.46 -3.74
N ILE A 385 -19.29 -7.10 -4.35
CA ILE A 385 -19.13 -6.94 -5.79
C ILE A 385 -18.47 -8.20 -6.33
N ALA A 386 -19.22 -9.01 -7.07
CA ALA A 386 -18.77 -10.30 -7.58
C ALA A 386 -19.39 -10.66 -8.94
N ASN A 387 -18.58 -11.30 -9.78
CA ASN A 387 -18.93 -11.70 -11.13
C ASN A 387 -20.12 -12.67 -11.20
N SER A 388 -20.71 -12.80 -12.38
CA SER A 388 -21.71 -13.84 -12.63
C SER A 388 -21.09 -15.23 -12.39
N GLY A 389 -21.84 -16.13 -11.75
CA GLY A 389 -21.38 -17.49 -11.49
C GLY A 389 -20.37 -17.64 -10.35
N GLU A 390 -20.14 -16.61 -9.52
CA GLU A 390 -19.26 -16.68 -8.33
C GLU A 390 -19.81 -17.51 -7.16
N ARG A 391 -20.98 -18.16 -7.30
CA ARG A 391 -21.68 -18.90 -6.23
C ARG A 391 -22.26 -17.98 -5.14
N LYS A 392 -22.59 -16.75 -5.53
CA LYS A 392 -23.32 -15.74 -4.74
C LYS A 392 -24.52 -16.29 -3.96
N SER A 393 -25.51 -16.80 -4.70
CA SER A 393 -26.73 -17.38 -4.14
C SER A 393 -26.47 -18.63 -3.30
N THR A 394 -25.45 -19.43 -3.64
CA THR A 394 -25.05 -20.61 -2.86
C THR A 394 -24.53 -20.21 -1.48
N CYS A 395 -23.66 -19.19 -1.40
CA CYS A 395 -23.12 -18.71 -0.12
C CYS A 395 -24.23 -18.13 0.76
N ASP A 396 -25.13 -17.32 0.21
CA ASP A 396 -26.31 -16.85 0.94
C ASP A 396 -27.20 -18.01 1.39
N GLY A 397 -27.34 -19.06 0.58
CA GLY A 397 -28.09 -20.27 0.92
C GLY A 397 -27.61 -20.92 2.22
N PHE A 398 -26.29 -21.04 2.43
CA PHE A 398 -25.76 -21.63 3.66
C PHE A 398 -26.14 -20.81 4.90
N PHE A 399 -25.99 -19.48 4.88
CA PHE A 399 -26.15 -18.67 6.10
C PHE A 399 -27.56 -18.10 6.31
N ILE A 400 -28.36 -17.97 5.25
CA ILE A 400 -29.65 -17.27 5.31
C ILE A 400 -30.85 -18.24 5.33
N ASN A 401 -30.70 -19.47 4.83
CA ASN A 401 -31.82 -20.43 4.80
C ASN A 401 -32.35 -20.76 6.20
N VAL A 402 -31.48 -20.84 7.22
CA VAL A 402 -31.93 -21.03 8.61
C VAL A 402 -32.89 -19.93 9.09
N ILE A 403 -32.70 -18.69 8.63
CA ILE A 403 -33.58 -17.56 8.95
C ILE A 403 -34.88 -17.63 8.14
N ARG A 404 -34.81 -18.05 6.87
CA ARG A 404 -36.00 -18.28 6.03
C ARG A 404 -36.88 -19.39 6.60
N ASP A 405 -36.27 -20.51 6.99
CA ASP A 405 -36.96 -21.65 7.58
C ASP A 405 -37.59 -21.27 8.92
N TYR A 406 -36.90 -20.46 9.72
CA TYR A 406 -37.46 -19.88 10.94
C TYR A 406 -38.68 -18.99 10.64
N GLU A 407 -38.59 -18.08 9.66
CA GLU A 407 -39.71 -17.22 9.27
C GLU A 407 -40.93 -18.04 8.83
N VAL A 408 -40.74 -19.04 7.96
CA VAL A 408 -41.80 -19.95 7.51
C VAL A 408 -42.41 -20.68 8.69
N LYS A 409 -41.59 -21.23 9.59
CA LYS A 409 -42.08 -21.93 10.79
C LYS A 409 -42.91 -21.01 11.69
N GLN A 410 -42.49 -19.76 11.88
CA GLN A 410 -43.26 -18.79 12.69
C GLN A 410 -44.58 -18.40 12.03
N GLN A 411 -44.61 -18.26 10.70
CA GLN A 411 -45.85 -18.04 9.96
C GLN A 411 -46.81 -19.22 10.10
N GLU A 412 -46.32 -20.45 10.00
CA GLU A 412 -47.13 -21.66 10.21
C GLU A 412 -47.71 -21.73 11.63
N ILE A 413 -46.88 -21.48 12.66
CA ILE A 413 -47.32 -21.44 14.07
C ILE A 413 -48.37 -20.34 14.29
N ALA A 414 -48.26 -19.22 13.59
CA ALA A 414 -49.18 -18.09 13.72
C ALA A 414 -50.50 -18.26 12.94
N LYS A 415 -50.62 -19.21 12.01
CA LYS A 415 -51.84 -19.39 11.18
C LYS A 415 -53.14 -19.42 11.98
N PRO A 416 -53.27 -20.16 13.10
CA PRO A 416 -54.49 -20.14 13.90
C PRO A 416 -54.82 -18.74 14.42
N LYS A 417 -53.82 -18.03 14.97
CA LYS A 417 -53.97 -16.66 15.49
C LYS A 417 -54.38 -15.66 14.40
N ILE A 418 -53.87 -15.83 13.17
CA ILE A 418 -54.27 -15.01 12.01
C ILE A 418 -55.74 -15.25 11.69
N ASN A 419 -56.17 -16.51 11.65
CA ASN A 419 -57.55 -16.88 11.36
C ASN A 419 -58.51 -16.35 12.44
N ASP A 420 -58.13 -16.47 13.71
CA ASP A 420 -58.89 -15.92 14.84
C ASP A 420 -59.02 -14.40 14.70
N HIS A 421 -57.92 -13.70 14.42
CA HIS A 421 -57.93 -12.26 14.18
C HIS A 421 -58.80 -11.86 12.98
N HIS A 422 -58.74 -12.59 11.86
CA HIS A 422 -59.61 -12.33 10.71
C HIS A 422 -61.09 -12.50 11.05
N ALA A 423 -61.45 -13.51 11.84
CA ALA A 423 -62.81 -13.72 12.30
C ALA A 423 -63.28 -12.60 13.25
N GLU A 424 -62.42 -12.20 14.19
CA GLU A 424 -62.68 -11.08 15.11
C GLU A 424 -62.85 -9.75 14.36
N LEU A 425 -61.97 -9.47 13.38
CA LEU A 425 -62.02 -8.25 12.59
C LEU A 425 -63.27 -8.20 11.71
N ALA A 426 -63.63 -9.31 11.06
CA ALA A 426 -64.86 -9.40 10.26
C ALA A 426 -66.11 -9.18 11.14
N ALA A 427 -66.16 -9.79 12.32
CA ALA A 427 -67.25 -9.59 13.27
C ALA A 427 -67.30 -8.13 13.77
N TRP A 428 -66.14 -7.51 13.99
CA TRP A 428 -66.02 -6.11 14.40
C TRP A 428 -66.50 -5.15 13.30
N ASP A 429 -66.10 -5.38 12.04
CA ASP A 429 -66.53 -4.58 10.89
C ASP A 429 -68.06 -4.62 10.72
N GLU A 430 -68.65 -5.80 10.87
CA GLU A 430 -70.11 -5.99 10.81
C GLU A 430 -70.84 -5.28 11.95
N LYS A 431 -70.33 -5.36 13.19
CA LYS A 431 -70.87 -4.60 14.33
C LYS A 431 -70.79 -3.10 14.09
N CYS A 432 -69.67 -2.60 13.56
CA CYS A 432 -69.49 -1.19 13.20
C CYS A 432 -70.48 -0.75 12.12
N ARG A 433 -70.69 -1.58 11.09
CA ARG A 433 -71.65 -1.33 10.01
C ARG A 433 -73.07 -1.25 10.54
N GLY A 434 -73.49 -2.22 11.36
CA GLY A 434 -74.81 -2.25 11.98
C GLY A 434 -75.09 -1.00 12.83
N LEU A 435 -74.14 -0.59 13.68
CA LEU A 435 -74.28 0.64 14.48
C LEU A 435 -74.38 1.90 13.60
N LYS A 436 -73.55 2.00 12.54
CA LYS A 436 -73.63 3.12 11.59
C LYS A 436 -74.98 3.18 10.87
N GLU A 437 -75.57 2.04 10.52
CA GLU A 437 -76.90 1.98 9.92
C GLU A 437 -78.01 2.38 10.91
N GLN A 438 -77.93 1.95 12.16
CA GLN A 438 -78.86 2.36 13.22
C GLN A 438 -78.80 3.87 13.47
N ILE A 439 -77.59 4.45 13.56
CA ILE A 439 -77.40 5.90 13.68
C ILE A 439 -78.07 6.63 12.52
N ARG A 440 -77.85 6.18 11.27
CA ARG A 440 -78.49 6.76 10.08
C ARG A 440 -80.02 6.66 10.14
N ALA A 441 -80.57 5.54 10.61
CA ALA A 441 -82.01 5.35 10.71
C ALA A 441 -82.66 6.25 11.79
N LEU A 442 -82.04 6.34 12.97
CA LEU A 442 -82.51 7.21 14.05
C LEU A 442 -82.43 8.69 13.67
N ALA A 443 -81.32 9.12 13.06
CA ALA A 443 -81.13 10.48 12.59
C ALA A 443 -82.21 10.90 11.56
N LYS A 444 -82.58 10.02 10.63
CA LYS A 444 -83.67 10.28 9.65
C LYS A 444 -85.03 10.52 10.29
N THR A 445 -85.28 9.91 11.46
CA THR A 445 -86.57 10.02 12.17
C THR A 445 -86.55 11.08 13.28
N GLY A 446 -85.46 11.85 13.41
CA GLY A 446 -85.30 12.89 14.43
C GLY A 446 -85.13 12.35 15.86
N LYS A 447 -84.81 11.07 16.02
CA LYS A 447 -84.57 10.44 17.33
C LYS A 447 -83.10 10.59 17.74
N SER A 448 -82.83 10.61 19.04
CA SER A 448 -81.47 10.70 19.59
C SER A 448 -80.59 9.52 19.14
N THR A 449 -79.35 9.81 18.75
CA THR A 449 -78.31 8.86 18.32
C THR A 449 -77.21 8.63 19.38
N ALA A 450 -77.29 9.33 20.52
CA ALA A 450 -76.21 9.41 21.49
C ALA A 450 -75.74 8.04 22.01
N THR A 451 -76.67 7.11 22.25
CA THR A 451 -76.35 5.75 22.71
C THR A 451 -75.55 4.96 21.68
N GLN A 452 -76.02 4.91 20.42
CA GLN A 452 -75.33 4.18 19.36
C GLN A 452 -73.97 4.82 19.00
N GLU A 453 -73.86 6.15 19.08
CA GLU A 453 -72.60 6.86 18.91
C GLU A 453 -71.59 6.49 20.00
N GLN A 454 -72.03 6.38 21.25
CA GLN A 454 -71.17 5.96 22.36
C GLN A 454 -70.75 4.50 22.25
N GLU A 455 -71.66 3.60 21.88
CA GLU A 455 -71.34 2.19 21.59
C GLU A 455 -70.37 2.04 20.41
N LEU A 456 -70.55 2.82 19.34
CA LEU A 456 -69.65 2.83 18.20
C LEU A 456 -68.27 3.36 18.58
N SER A 457 -68.21 4.40 19.43
CA SER A 457 -66.94 4.91 19.96
C SER A 457 -66.18 3.83 20.73
N VAL A 458 -66.85 3.14 21.67
CA VAL A 458 -66.23 2.03 22.43
C VAL A 458 -65.76 0.91 21.50
N LEU A 459 -66.58 0.55 20.50
CA LEU A 459 -66.22 -0.47 19.53
C LEU A 459 -65.00 -0.06 18.71
N ILE A 460 -64.92 1.21 18.27
CA ILE A 460 -63.77 1.74 17.54
C ILE A 460 -62.48 1.66 18.36
N HIS A 461 -62.54 1.96 19.66
CA HIS A 461 -61.38 1.84 20.56
C HIS A 461 -60.93 0.39 20.74
N ASN A 462 -61.85 -0.58 20.67
CA ASN A 462 -61.59 -2.01 20.83
C ASN A 462 -61.41 -2.73 19.48
N LYS A 463 -60.83 -2.06 18.48
CA LYS A 463 -60.52 -2.72 17.19
C LYS A 463 -59.55 -3.89 17.42
N PRO A 464 -59.84 -5.10 16.91
CA PRO A 464 -58.92 -6.22 17.00
C PRO A 464 -57.54 -5.87 16.44
N ILE A 465 -56.49 -6.19 17.20
CA ILE A 465 -55.10 -5.90 16.84
C ILE A 465 -54.53 -7.08 16.06
N SER A 466 -53.90 -6.79 14.92
CA SER A 466 -53.29 -7.83 14.08
C SER A 466 -52.09 -8.47 14.80
N PRO A 467 -51.98 -9.81 14.83
CA PRO A 467 -50.83 -10.47 15.43
C PRO A 467 -49.55 -10.09 14.67
N ARG A 468 -48.51 -9.71 15.40
CA ARG A 468 -47.18 -9.42 14.83
C ARG A 468 -46.45 -10.73 14.57
N ILE A 469 -46.17 -10.99 13.30
CA ILE A 469 -45.52 -12.23 12.85
C ILE A 469 -44.17 -11.85 12.26
N PRO A 470 -43.09 -12.57 12.63
CA PRO A 470 -41.78 -12.35 12.05
C PRO A 470 -41.81 -12.29 10.52
N ARG A 471 -41.28 -11.19 9.98
CA ARG A 471 -41.01 -10.98 8.56
C ARG A 471 -39.62 -10.37 8.45
N LEU A 472 -38.62 -11.23 8.28
CA LEU A 472 -37.21 -10.91 8.46
C LEU A 472 -36.51 -10.62 7.13
N ILE A 473 -36.96 -11.24 6.02
CA ILE A 473 -36.27 -11.14 4.72
C ILE A 473 -37.20 -10.60 3.64
N TYR A 474 -36.69 -9.62 2.88
CA TYR A 474 -37.31 -9.05 1.70
C TYR A 474 -36.41 -9.23 0.46
N SER A 475 -37.01 -9.35 -0.72
CA SER A 475 -36.30 -9.50 -2.01
C SER A 475 -36.64 -8.38 -2.99
N ASP A 476 -37.91 -8.27 -3.40
CA ASP A 476 -38.44 -7.20 -4.24
C ASP A 476 -39.62 -6.53 -3.52
N ILE A 477 -39.37 -5.36 -2.93
CA ILE A 477 -40.35 -4.63 -2.15
C ILE A 477 -40.29 -3.13 -2.48
N THR A 478 -41.45 -2.52 -2.65
CA THR A 478 -41.53 -1.06 -2.85
C THR A 478 -41.18 -0.33 -1.55
N PRO A 479 -40.62 0.89 -1.62
CA PRO A 479 -40.28 1.67 -0.42
C PRO A 479 -41.49 1.88 0.51
N GLU A 480 -42.68 2.06 -0.06
CA GLU A 480 -43.92 2.24 0.67
C GLU A 480 -44.34 0.96 1.41
N ALA A 481 -44.27 -0.20 0.75
CA ALA A 481 -44.57 -1.48 1.38
C ALA A 481 -43.55 -1.85 2.45
N LEU A 482 -42.27 -1.54 2.24
CA LEU A 482 -41.21 -1.73 3.23
C LEU A 482 -41.49 -0.93 4.51
N LYS A 483 -41.77 0.36 4.37
CA LYS A 483 -42.12 1.22 5.52
C LYS A 483 -43.36 0.70 6.24
N TYR A 484 -44.39 0.30 5.50
CA TYR A 484 -45.62 -0.25 6.11
C TYR A 484 -45.34 -1.53 6.90
N ASN A 485 -44.58 -2.46 6.32
CA ASN A 485 -44.24 -3.73 6.97
C ASN A 485 -43.43 -3.50 8.26
N LEU A 486 -42.46 -2.60 8.24
CA LEU A 486 -41.65 -2.25 9.41
C LEU A 486 -42.48 -1.56 10.52
N ALA A 487 -43.49 -0.77 10.17
CA ALA A 487 -44.36 -0.13 11.16
C ALA A 487 -45.42 -1.09 11.74
N LYS A 488 -46.08 -1.87 10.87
CA LYS A 488 -47.35 -2.54 11.20
C LYS A 488 -47.25 -4.05 11.33
N ILE A 489 -46.30 -4.69 10.65
CA ILE A 489 -46.18 -6.15 10.66
C ILE A 489 -45.09 -6.58 11.63
N TRP A 490 -43.85 -6.22 11.35
CA TRP A 490 -42.69 -6.65 12.14
C TRP A 490 -41.58 -5.60 12.09
N PRO A 491 -41.12 -5.06 13.24
CA PRO A 491 -40.23 -3.90 13.27
C PRO A 491 -38.75 -4.22 12.99
N SER A 492 -38.42 -5.40 12.47
CA SER A 492 -37.04 -5.76 12.16
C SER A 492 -36.93 -6.68 10.95
N GLY A 493 -36.21 -6.26 9.92
CA GLY A 493 -35.98 -7.12 8.76
C GLY A 493 -34.83 -6.63 7.91
N GLY A 494 -34.75 -7.11 6.67
CA GLY A 494 -33.74 -6.65 5.75
C GLY A 494 -33.93 -7.15 4.34
N VAL A 495 -33.36 -6.42 3.38
CA VAL A 495 -33.26 -6.87 2.00
C VAL A 495 -31.99 -7.69 1.85
N VAL A 496 -32.14 -8.96 1.46
CA VAL A 496 -31.03 -9.86 1.15
C VAL A 496 -31.16 -10.32 -0.29
N SER A 497 -30.22 -9.91 -1.14
CA SER A 497 -30.26 -10.25 -2.55
C SER A 497 -28.89 -10.61 -3.11
N SER A 498 -28.79 -11.81 -3.66
CA SER A 498 -27.64 -12.26 -4.47
C SER A 498 -27.62 -11.63 -5.88
N GLU A 499 -28.68 -10.91 -6.25
CA GLU A 499 -28.88 -10.20 -7.51
C GLU A 499 -29.41 -8.78 -7.26
N ALA A 500 -28.53 -7.91 -6.75
CA ALA A 500 -28.91 -6.55 -6.39
C ALA A 500 -29.42 -5.70 -7.57
N GLY A 501 -29.22 -6.14 -8.82
CA GLY A 501 -29.81 -5.50 -10.00
C GLY A 501 -31.33 -5.40 -9.95
N ILE A 502 -32.02 -6.32 -9.26
CA ILE A 502 -33.46 -6.25 -9.04
C ILE A 502 -33.80 -5.08 -8.10
N VAL A 503 -33.02 -4.91 -7.03
CA VAL A 503 -33.22 -3.84 -6.04
C VAL A 503 -32.93 -2.47 -6.67
N PHE A 504 -31.80 -2.34 -7.37
CA PHE A 504 -31.38 -1.10 -8.03
C PHE A 504 -32.13 -0.80 -9.33
N GLY A 505 -32.75 -1.80 -9.94
CA GLY A 505 -33.61 -1.66 -11.13
C GLY A 505 -35.10 -1.54 -10.80
N SER A 506 -35.47 -1.57 -9.51
CA SER A 506 -36.86 -1.50 -9.06
C SER A 506 -37.51 -0.14 -9.35
N HIS A 507 -38.85 -0.10 -9.32
CA HIS A 507 -39.63 1.12 -9.54
C HIS A 507 -39.23 2.28 -8.61
N GLY A 508 -38.74 1.98 -7.40
CA GLY A 508 -38.26 2.99 -6.43
C GLY A 508 -36.85 3.54 -6.71
N MET A 509 -36.21 3.10 -7.79
CA MET A 509 -34.85 3.50 -8.19
C MET A 509 -34.83 4.17 -9.57
N ASN A 510 -35.99 4.64 -10.06
CA ASN A 510 -36.05 5.50 -11.24
C ASN A 510 -35.56 6.92 -10.92
N ASN A 511 -35.25 7.71 -11.96
CA ASN A 511 -34.66 9.05 -11.81
C ASN A 511 -35.51 10.02 -10.96
N GLU A 512 -36.83 9.81 -10.87
CA GLU A 512 -37.75 10.68 -10.14
C GLU A 512 -37.82 10.36 -8.64
N THR A 513 -37.63 9.08 -8.27
CA THR A 513 -37.86 8.60 -6.89
C THR A 513 -36.61 8.13 -6.17
N VAL A 514 -35.50 7.91 -6.90
CA VAL A 514 -34.22 7.40 -6.37
C VAL A 514 -33.75 8.20 -5.15
N MET A 515 -33.74 9.54 -5.22
CA MET A 515 -33.27 10.38 -4.11
C MET A 515 -34.09 10.16 -2.82
N ARG A 516 -35.43 10.10 -2.94
CA ARG A 516 -36.32 9.86 -1.80
C ARG A 516 -36.11 8.47 -1.20
N ASN A 517 -35.91 7.47 -2.05
CA ASN A 517 -35.69 6.11 -1.61
C ASN A 517 -34.34 5.94 -0.90
N LEU A 518 -33.26 6.47 -1.47
CA LEU A 518 -31.93 6.48 -0.83
C LEU A 518 -31.97 7.20 0.53
N ALA A 519 -32.66 8.34 0.63
CA ALA A 519 -32.85 9.04 1.90
C ALA A 519 -33.61 8.18 2.94
N THR A 520 -34.64 7.43 2.50
CA THR A 520 -35.38 6.50 3.37
C THR A 520 -34.47 5.39 3.88
N LEU A 521 -33.64 4.80 3.01
CA LEU A 521 -32.69 3.74 3.39
C LEU A 521 -31.62 4.26 4.36
N ASN A 522 -31.15 5.49 4.17
CA ASN A 522 -30.22 6.15 5.08
C ASN A 522 -30.83 6.33 6.48
N GLN A 523 -32.07 6.82 6.56
CA GLN A 523 -32.79 6.95 7.83
C GLN A 523 -33.00 5.59 8.52
N LEU A 524 -33.26 4.52 7.77
CA LEU A 524 -33.39 3.17 8.32
C LEU A 524 -32.06 2.64 8.87
N TRP A 525 -30.93 2.94 8.22
CA TRP A 525 -29.60 2.60 8.75
C TRP A 525 -29.25 3.36 10.03
N ASP A 526 -29.71 4.62 10.13
CA ASP A 526 -29.55 5.47 11.33
C ASP A 526 -30.52 5.06 12.47
N GLY A 527 -31.56 4.28 12.17
CA GLY A 527 -32.64 3.96 13.12
C GLY A 527 -33.61 5.13 13.36
N GLY A 528 -33.67 6.06 12.41
CA GLY A 528 -34.50 7.26 12.46
C GLY A 528 -36.00 7.00 12.35
N VAL A 529 -36.79 8.03 12.64
CA VAL A 529 -38.25 7.98 12.55
C VAL A 529 -38.71 8.42 11.16
N ILE A 530 -39.59 7.64 10.54
CA ILE A 530 -40.10 7.93 9.20
C ILE A 530 -41.63 7.99 9.23
N SER A 531 -42.19 9.19 9.11
CA SER A 531 -43.64 9.40 9.04
C SER A 531 -44.12 9.40 7.59
N THR A 532 -45.20 8.67 7.32
CA THR A 532 -45.88 8.66 6.03
C THR A 532 -47.31 9.15 6.22
N GLU A 533 -47.56 10.39 5.81
CA GLU A 533 -48.88 10.99 5.80
C GLU A 533 -49.56 10.78 4.46
N ARG A 534 -50.81 10.33 4.47
CA ARG A 534 -51.60 10.14 3.25
C ARG A 534 -53.01 10.64 3.45
N ARG A 535 -53.53 11.35 2.44
CA ARG A 535 -54.94 11.74 2.37
C ARG A 535 -55.76 10.58 1.78
N GLY A 536 -56.72 10.06 2.54
CA GLY A 536 -57.62 8.98 2.09
C GLY A 536 -57.12 7.54 2.28
N SER A 537 -55.93 7.34 2.85
CA SER A 537 -55.45 6.03 3.34
C SER A 537 -54.82 6.18 4.73
N GLU A 538 -54.58 5.08 5.44
CA GLU A 538 -54.03 5.11 6.79
C GLU A 538 -52.63 5.75 6.80
N SER A 539 -52.46 6.74 7.68
CA SER A 539 -51.15 7.33 7.97
C SER A 539 -50.44 6.51 9.04
N PHE A 540 -49.13 6.34 8.90
CA PHE A 540 -48.35 5.52 9.83
C PHE A 540 -46.93 6.07 10.00
N THR A 541 -46.31 5.69 11.11
CA THR A 541 -44.94 6.09 11.44
C THR A 541 -44.09 4.84 11.67
N VAL A 542 -42.95 4.78 11.01
CA VAL A 542 -41.89 3.81 11.28
C VAL A 542 -41.04 4.38 12.41
N LYS A 543 -41.06 3.72 13.58
CA LYS A 543 -40.28 4.11 14.76
C LYS A 543 -39.73 2.86 15.42
N GLY A 544 -38.49 2.94 15.91
CA GLY A 544 -37.83 1.80 16.55
C GLY A 544 -37.70 0.59 15.62
N ALA A 545 -37.58 0.81 14.30
CA ALA A 545 -37.41 -0.27 13.33
C ALA A 545 -35.93 -0.58 13.11
N ARG A 546 -35.60 -1.82 12.73
CA ARG A 546 -34.23 -2.27 12.43
C ARG A 546 -34.17 -2.84 11.03
N TYR A 547 -33.16 -2.41 10.27
CA TYR A 547 -33.10 -2.71 8.85
C TYR A 547 -31.68 -3.03 8.40
N THR A 548 -31.47 -4.27 7.97
CA THR A 548 -30.22 -4.75 7.37
C THR A 548 -30.35 -4.71 5.84
N MET A 549 -29.29 -4.35 5.14
CA MET A 549 -29.26 -4.42 3.67
C MET A 549 -28.04 -5.20 3.23
N ALA A 550 -28.23 -6.37 2.62
CA ALA A 550 -27.16 -7.21 2.13
C ALA A 550 -27.34 -7.47 0.64
N LEU A 551 -26.46 -6.89 -0.15
CA LEU A 551 -26.55 -6.88 -1.59
C LEU A 551 -25.31 -7.51 -2.20
N GLN A 552 -25.51 -8.40 -3.15
CA GLN A 552 -24.45 -8.89 -4.01
C GLN A 552 -24.72 -8.47 -5.46
N ILE A 553 -23.76 -7.79 -6.07
CA ILE A 553 -23.93 -7.14 -7.38
C ILE A 553 -22.76 -7.46 -8.29
N GLN A 554 -23.00 -7.45 -9.61
CA GLN A 554 -21.92 -7.48 -10.58
C GLN A 554 -21.33 -6.07 -10.73
N GLU A 555 -20.02 -5.98 -10.95
CA GLU A 555 -19.31 -4.72 -11.13
C GLU A 555 -19.96 -3.83 -12.21
N ALA A 556 -20.24 -4.39 -13.39
CA ALA A 556 -20.87 -3.65 -14.49
C ALA A 556 -22.27 -3.11 -14.13
N THR A 557 -23.07 -3.88 -13.39
CA THR A 557 -24.40 -3.44 -12.93
C THR A 557 -24.29 -2.29 -11.94
N LEU A 558 -23.31 -2.36 -11.02
CA LEU A 558 -23.07 -1.28 -10.07
C LEU A 558 -22.61 0.00 -10.79
N LYS A 559 -21.64 -0.10 -11.71
CA LYS A 559 -21.19 1.03 -12.54
C LYS A 559 -22.34 1.70 -13.26
N ASN A 560 -23.17 0.91 -13.96
CA ASN A 560 -24.35 1.42 -14.65
C ASN A 560 -25.33 2.15 -13.73
N PHE A 561 -25.50 1.69 -12.48
CA PHE A 561 -26.34 2.36 -11.50
C PHE A 561 -25.73 3.70 -11.03
N LEU A 562 -24.42 3.73 -10.76
CA LEU A 562 -23.71 4.96 -10.38
C LEU A 562 -23.78 6.02 -11.49
N ASP A 563 -23.57 5.61 -12.74
CA ASP A 563 -23.64 6.50 -13.91
C ASP A 563 -25.06 7.06 -14.10
N ARG A 564 -26.09 6.21 -14.03
CA ARG A 564 -27.50 6.61 -14.19
C ARG A 564 -27.97 7.54 -13.07
N SER A 565 -27.50 7.29 -11.85
CA SER A 565 -27.81 8.14 -10.70
C SER A 565 -27.03 9.46 -10.70
N LYS A 566 -26.16 9.72 -11.70
CA LYS A 566 -25.36 10.95 -11.83
C LYS A 566 -24.60 11.32 -10.56
N GLY A 567 -24.07 10.32 -9.85
CA GLY A 567 -23.35 10.54 -8.59
C GLY A 567 -24.22 10.64 -7.34
N LEU A 568 -25.56 10.71 -7.45
CA LEU A 568 -26.47 10.86 -6.30
C LEU A 568 -26.29 9.79 -5.22
N ALA A 569 -26.02 8.53 -5.59
CA ALA A 569 -25.79 7.46 -4.62
C ALA A 569 -24.55 7.70 -3.75
N ARG A 570 -23.58 8.45 -4.27
CA ARG A 570 -22.37 8.87 -3.57
C ARG A 570 -22.64 10.13 -2.75
N ASP A 571 -23.21 11.15 -3.39
CA ASP A 571 -23.43 12.48 -2.80
C ASP A 571 -24.48 12.49 -1.68
N THR A 572 -25.41 11.53 -1.67
CA THR A 572 -26.41 11.38 -0.60
C THR A 572 -25.90 10.60 0.62
N GLY A 573 -24.66 10.11 0.59
CA GLY A 573 -24.08 9.28 1.65
C GLY A 573 -24.65 7.86 1.73
N PHE A 574 -25.34 7.38 0.70
CA PHE A 574 -25.90 6.02 0.69
C PHE A 574 -24.79 4.95 0.66
N LEU A 575 -23.85 5.05 -0.27
CA LEU A 575 -22.70 4.13 -0.34
C LEU A 575 -21.84 4.17 0.92
N ALA A 576 -21.80 5.33 1.60
CA ALA A 576 -21.01 5.53 2.79
C ALA A 576 -21.42 4.65 3.99
N ARG A 577 -22.63 4.07 3.96
CA ARG A 577 -23.14 3.20 5.01
C ARG A 577 -22.76 1.73 4.81
N PHE A 578 -22.25 1.36 3.63
CA PHE A 578 -21.95 -0.02 3.28
C PHE A 578 -20.55 -0.46 3.72
N LEU A 579 -20.48 -1.68 4.24
CA LEU A 579 -19.26 -2.49 4.25
C LEU A 579 -19.10 -3.11 2.85
N ILE A 580 -18.18 -2.55 2.05
CA ILE A 580 -17.95 -2.96 0.66
C ILE A 580 -16.90 -4.08 0.62
N ALA A 581 -17.17 -5.13 -0.15
CA ALA A 581 -16.22 -6.20 -0.45
C ALA A 581 -16.13 -6.36 -1.97
N TRP A 582 -14.93 -6.34 -2.54
CA TRP A 582 -14.72 -6.53 -3.97
C TRP A 582 -13.75 -7.67 -4.27
N PRO A 583 -14.01 -8.89 -3.76
CA PRO A 583 -13.03 -9.97 -3.77
C PRO A 583 -12.53 -10.35 -5.17
N GLU A 584 -11.29 -10.83 -5.24
CA GLU A 584 -10.78 -11.47 -6.45
C GLU A 584 -11.60 -12.72 -6.79
N SER A 585 -11.79 -12.94 -8.09
CA SER A 585 -12.52 -14.08 -8.62
C SER A 585 -11.80 -15.39 -8.35
N THR A 586 -12.50 -16.40 -7.83
CA THR A 586 -11.98 -17.78 -7.70
C THR A 586 -12.30 -18.64 -8.93
N GLN A 587 -12.95 -18.07 -9.95
CA GLN A 587 -13.23 -18.76 -11.20
C GLN A 587 -11.93 -19.19 -11.89
N GLY A 588 -11.95 -20.39 -12.45
CA GLY A 588 -10.75 -21.03 -13.02
C GLY A 588 -9.86 -21.75 -12.02
N LYS A 589 -9.99 -21.50 -10.70
CA LYS A 589 -9.21 -22.17 -9.63
C LYS A 589 -10.02 -23.18 -8.81
N ARG A 590 -11.33 -23.25 -9.05
CA ARG A 590 -12.31 -24.02 -8.27
C ARG A 590 -12.61 -25.40 -8.84
N HIS A 591 -11.62 -26.28 -8.87
CA HIS A 591 -11.84 -27.68 -9.30
C HIS A 591 -12.95 -28.36 -8.47
N PHE A 592 -13.69 -29.28 -9.08
CA PHE A 592 -14.77 -29.97 -8.39
C PHE A 592 -14.25 -30.76 -7.17
N SER A 593 -15.06 -30.83 -6.12
CA SER A 593 -14.86 -31.68 -4.95
C SER A 593 -16.22 -32.12 -4.46
N GLU A 594 -16.32 -33.37 -4.01
CA GLU A 594 -17.54 -33.88 -3.38
C GLU A 594 -17.87 -33.07 -2.12
N PRO A 595 -19.17 -32.90 -1.79
CA PRO A 595 -19.56 -32.29 -0.53
C PRO A 595 -19.07 -33.13 0.66
N PRO A 596 -18.73 -32.49 1.79
CA PRO A 596 -18.41 -33.22 3.00
C PRO A 596 -19.65 -34.02 3.48
N GLU A 597 -19.43 -35.15 4.14
CA GLU A 597 -20.51 -35.99 4.69
C GLU A 597 -21.35 -35.24 5.74
N SER A 598 -20.76 -34.24 6.41
CA SER A 598 -21.41 -33.43 7.42
C SER A 598 -20.88 -32.00 7.47
N TRP A 599 -21.63 -31.12 8.13
CA TRP A 599 -21.38 -29.68 8.25
C TRP A 599 -21.34 -29.25 9.72
N PRO A 600 -20.43 -29.80 10.54
CA PRO A 600 -20.46 -29.60 11.99
C PRO A 600 -20.31 -28.13 12.43
N SER A 601 -19.47 -27.35 11.75
CA SER A 601 -19.22 -25.95 12.13
C SER A 601 -20.39 -25.06 11.73
N HIS A 602 -20.86 -25.22 10.49
CA HIS A 602 -22.05 -24.54 9.96
C HIS A 602 -23.32 -24.90 10.74
N THR A 603 -23.47 -26.15 11.17
CA THR A 603 -24.60 -26.57 12.02
C THR A 603 -24.59 -25.84 13.37
N LYS A 604 -23.43 -25.73 14.03
CA LYS A 604 -23.30 -24.98 15.29
C LYS A 604 -23.61 -23.49 15.10
N PHE A 605 -23.15 -22.91 13.99
CA PHE A 605 -23.49 -21.54 13.63
C PHE A 605 -25.01 -21.35 13.48
N ASN A 606 -25.68 -22.24 12.74
CA ASN A 606 -27.13 -22.18 12.53
C ASN A 606 -27.91 -22.35 13.83
N GLN A 607 -27.48 -23.27 14.70
CA GLN A 607 -28.07 -23.43 16.03
C GLN A 607 -27.96 -22.14 16.85
N ARG A 608 -26.81 -21.46 16.80
CA ARG A 608 -26.63 -20.19 17.50
C ARG A 608 -27.52 -19.08 16.94
N ILE A 609 -27.70 -19.01 15.62
CA ILE A 609 -28.63 -18.06 14.99
C ILE A 609 -30.08 -18.33 15.42
N LEU A 610 -30.51 -19.59 15.41
CA LEU A 610 -31.85 -19.98 15.87
C LEU A 610 -32.09 -19.65 17.34
N GLU A 611 -31.08 -19.87 18.19
CA GLU A 611 -31.15 -19.51 19.60
C GLU A 611 -31.39 -18.01 19.76
N ILE A 612 -30.64 -17.16 19.04
CA ILE A 612 -30.82 -15.71 19.09
C ILE A 612 -32.20 -15.30 18.57
N LEU A 613 -32.65 -15.86 17.44
CA LEU A 613 -33.98 -15.58 16.86
C LEU A 613 -35.13 -15.96 17.80
N SER A 614 -34.89 -16.88 18.74
CA SER A 614 -35.88 -17.32 19.74
C SER A 614 -35.97 -16.41 20.97
N TYR A 615 -35.05 -15.45 21.13
CA TYR A 615 -35.12 -14.49 22.21
C TYR A 615 -36.35 -13.59 22.07
N GLU A 616 -36.99 -13.31 23.21
CA GLU A 616 -38.16 -12.44 23.24
C GLU A 616 -37.78 -11.00 22.84
N LEU A 617 -38.64 -10.37 22.03
CA LEU A 617 -38.46 -8.98 21.61
C LEU A 617 -39.23 -8.04 22.53
N SER A 618 -38.57 -6.97 22.98
CA SER A 618 -39.25 -5.86 23.64
C SER A 618 -39.85 -4.94 22.58
N ILE A 619 -41.13 -5.15 22.28
CA ILE A 619 -41.92 -4.32 21.36
C ILE A 619 -42.96 -3.56 22.20
N ASP A 620 -43.00 -2.24 22.07
CA ASP A 620 -44.00 -1.42 22.76
C ASP A 620 -45.41 -1.55 22.16
N GLU A 621 -46.41 -0.97 22.83
CA GLU A 621 -47.81 -0.99 22.38
C GLU A 621 -48.04 -0.36 20.99
N HIS A 622 -47.10 0.48 20.53
CA HIS A 622 -47.14 1.12 19.22
C HIS A 622 -46.41 0.31 18.14
N GLY A 623 -45.73 -0.78 18.50
CA GLY A 623 -44.98 -1.62 17.59
C GLY A 623 -43.50 -1.29 17.43
N SER A 624 -42.96 -0.40 18.25
CA SER A 624 -41.56 0.02 18.19
C SER A 624 -40.69 -0.91 19.03
N LEU A 625 -39.49 -1.26 18.54
CA LEU A 625 -38.53 -1.98 19.36
C LEU A 625 -37.95 -1.08 20.45
N SER A 626 -37.69 -1.68 21.61
CA SER A 626 -36.90 -1.11 22.70
C SER A 626 -35.63 -1.95 22.95
N PRO A 627 -34.61 -1.87 22.07
CA PRO A 627 -33.44 -2.72 22.19
C PRO A 627 -32.59 -2.42 23.42
N SER A 628 -31.88 -3.43 23.90
CA SER A 628 -30.95 -3.29 25.02
C SER A 628 -29.73 -2.49 24.57
N LEU A 629 -29.50 -1.34 25.18
CA LEU A 629 -28.34 -0.50 24.88
C LEU A 629 -27.05 -1.17 25.40
N LYS A 630 -26.09 -1.39 24.49
CA LYS A 630 -24.74 -1.85 24.81
C LYS A 630 -23.79 -0.67 24.85
N LYS A 631 -22.80 -0.72 25.73
CA LYS A 631 -21.75 0.29 25.78
C LYS A 631 -20.42 -0.31 25.38
N LEU A 632 -19.48 0.55 24.98
CA LEU A 632 -18.07 0.18 24.92
C LEU A 632 -17.49 0.24 26.35
N SER A 633 -16.69 -0.74 26.75
CA SER A 633 -15.87 -0.60 27.96
C SER A 633 -14.98 0.65 27.84
N PRO A 634 -14.50 1.24 28.95
CA PRO A 634 -13.65 2.44 28.89
C PRO A 634 -12.43 2.29 27.96
N GLU A 635 -11.82 1.12 27.93
CA GLU A 635 -10.67 0.80 27.09
C GLU A 635 -11.08 0.59 25.63
N ALA A 636 -12.18 -0.11 25.37
CA ALA A 636 -12.73 -0.25 24.02
C ALA A 636 -13.15 1.11 23.44
N LYS A 637 -13.67 2.00 24.29
CA LYS A 637 -13.98 3.38 23.92
C LYS A 637 -12.73 4.15 23.50
N LYS A 638 -11.61 4.02 24.22
CA LYS A 638 -10.33 4.65 23.83
C LYS A 638 -9.86 4.16 22.45
N LEU A 639 -10.03 2.87 22.16
CA LEU A 639 -9.71 2.33 20.84
C LEU A 639 -10.65 2.85 19.75
N TRP A 640 -11.95 2.96 20.05
CA TRP A 640 -12.91 3.55 19.12
C TRP A 640 -12.58 5.01 18.81
N VAL A 641 -12.22 5.81 19.82
CA VAL A 641 -11.80 7.21 19.63
C VAL A 641 -10.54 7.25 18.77
N ARG A 642 -9.55 6.40 19.04
CA ARG A 642 -8.34 6.32 18.21
C ARG A 642 -8.67 5.98 16.76
N LEU A 643 -9.48 4.95 16.52
CA LEU A 643 -9.90 4.57 15.16
C LEU A 643 -10.60 5.72 14.45
N HIS A 644 -11.55 6.37 15.12
CA HIS A 644 -12.27 7.53 14.60
C HIS A 644 -11.30 8.66 14.23
N ASP A 645 -10.45 9.09 15.16
CA ASP A 645 -9.57 10.25 14.96
C ASP A 645 -8.47 9.96 13.93
N THR A 646 -7.96 8.73 13.86
CA THR A 646 -7.05 8.31 12.79
C THR A 646 -7.72 8.41 11.43
N VAL A 647 -8.93 7.86 11.27
CA VAL A 647 -9.65 7.95 10.00
C VAL A 647 -9.96 9.41 9.65
N GLU A 648 -10.44 10.20 10.61
CA GLU A 648 -10.73 11.63 10.42
C GLU A 648 -9.51 12.42 9.96
N SER A 649 -8.31 12.13 10.50
CA SER A 649 -7.08 12.78 10.06
C SER A 649 -6.71 12.46 8.60
N GLU A 650 -6.99 11.25 8.13
CA GLU A 650 -6.76 10.82 6.75
C GLU A 650 -7.80 11.37 5.77
N LEU A 651 -8.91 11.93 6.25
CA LEU A 651 -9.90 12.63 5.41
C LEU A 651 -9.43 14.04 5.02
N GLY A 652 -8.49 14.62 5.75
CA GLY A 652 -7.94 15.95 5.52
C GLY A 652 -7.17 16.05 4.19
N ASP A 653 -6.94 17.28 3.73
CA ASP A 653 -6.25 17.53 2.46
C ASP A 653 -4.83 16.92 2.47
N GLY A 654 -4.57 16.03 1.49
CA GLY A 654 -3.33 15.26 1.39
C GLY A 654 -3.30 13.95 2.19
N GLY A 655 -4.37 13.58 2.90
CA GLY A 655 -4.51 12.29 3.57
C GLY A 655 -4.92 11.15 2.63
N ASP A 656 -4.64 9.90 3.03
CA ASP A 656 -4.80 8.72 2.18
C ASP A 656 -6.28 8.38 1.87
N LEU A 657 -7.23 8.90 2.65
CA LEU A 657 -8.66 8.64 2.52
C LEU A 657 -9.42 9.82 1.92
N ASN A 658 -8.71 10.86 1.45
CA ASN A 658 -9.30 12.09 0.92
C ASN A 658 -10.26 11.84 -0.26
N ASP A 659 -9.95 10.87 -1.11
CA ASP A 659 -10.75 10.55 -2.30
C ASP A 659 -12.01 9.72 -1.99
N ILE A 660 -12.14 9.26 -0.75
CA ILE A 660 -13.26 8.41 -0.27
C ILE A 660 -13.82 8.89 1.07
N ARG A 661 -13.78 10.22 1.32
CA ARG A 661 -14.27 10.86 2.55
C ARG A 661 -15.67 10.40 2.95
N ASP A 662 -16.53 10.22 1.97
CA ASP A 662 -17.88 9.72 2.14
C ASP A 662 -17.88 8.37 2.85
N VAL A 663 -17.24 7.34 2.30
CA VAL A 663 -17.24 5.98 2.88
C VAL A 663 -16.43 5.87 4.16
N ALA A 664 -15.30 6.57 4.23
CA ALA A 664 -14.42 6.53 5.38
C ALA A 664 -15.07 7.09 6.66
N SER A 665 -15.87 8.16 6.56
CA SER A 665 -16.49 8.85 7.70
C SER A 665 -17.35 7.96 8.62
N ASN A 666 -17.96 6.88 8.11
CA ASN A 666 -18.82 6.00 8.90
C ASN A 666 -18.12 4.73 9.39
N ILE A 667 -16.83 4.53 9.10
CA ILE A 667 -16.19 3.25 9.36
C ILE A 667 -16.05 2.93 10.85
N ALA A 668 -15.81 3.96 11.67
CA ALA A 668 -15.76 3.80 13.12
C ALA A 668 -17.14 3.41 13.70
N ASP A 669 -18.23 3.85 13.06
CA ASP A 669 -19.58 3.41 13.44
C ASP A 669 -19.81 1.94 13.05
N ASN A 670 -19.50 1.58 11.81
CA ASN A 670 -19.60 0.19 11.35
C ASN A 670 -18.77 -0.77 12.20
N ALA A 671 -17.58 -0.37 12.66
CA ALA A 671 -16.77 -1.13 13.60
C ALA A 671 -17.49 -1.34 14.95
N ALA A 672 -18.14 -0.31 15.50
CA ALA A 672 -18.91 -0.42 16.74
C ALA A 672 -20.14 -1.35 16.59
N ARG A 673 -20.83 -1.26 15.45
CA ARG A 673 -21.96 -2.15 15.11
C ARG A 673 -21.52 -3.61 15.04
N LEU A 674 -20.47 -3.90 14.28
CA LEU A 674 -19.86 -5.23 14.19
C LEU A 674 -19.43 -5.76 15.57
N ALA A 675 -18.81 -4.91 16.40
CA ALA A 675 -18.36 -5.31 17.73
C ALA A 675 -19.53 -5.74 18.63
N ALA A 676 -20.65 -5.01 18.56
CA ALA A 676 -21.87 -5.37 19.28
C ALA A 676 -22.45 -6.71 18.78
N LEU A 677 -22.49 -6.93 17.46
CA LEU A 677 -22.91 -8.21 16.87
C LEU A 677 -22.02 -9.37 17.34
N PHE A 678 -20.70 -9.22 17.29
CA PHE A 678 -19.75 -10.25 17.74
C PHE A 678 -19.88 -10.54 19.23
N LYS A 679 -20.12 -9.50 20.03
CA LYS A 679 -20.34 -9.63 21.47
C LYS A 679 -21.62 -10.42 21.76
N VAL A 680 -22.74 -10.11 21.08
CA VAL A 680 -24.00 -10.82 21.29
C VAL A 680 -23.93 -12.25 20.75
N PHE A 681 -23.32 -12.44 19.58
CA PHE A 681 -23.16 -13.77 18.99
C PHE A 681 -22.36 -14.71 19.90
N ASN A 682 -21.29 -14.25 20.55
CA ASN A 682 -20.49 -15.12 21.42
C ASN A 682 -20.96 -15.21 22.88
N HIS A 683 -21.51 -14.13 23.45
CA HIS A 683 -21.76 -14.04 24.90
C HIS A 683 -23.21 -13.70 25.26
N GLY A 684 -24.11 -13.56 24.26
CA GLY A 684 -25.50 -13.21 24.46
C GLY A 684 -25.75 -11.71 24.70
N ILE A 685 -27.01 -11.37 25.04
CA ILE A 685 -27.45 -9.97 25.13
C ILE A 685 -26.83 -9.26 26.35
N ALA A 686 -26.56 -9.95 27.45
CA ALA A 686 -26.04 -9.35 28.69
C ALA A 686 -24.60 -8.83 28.56
N GLY A 687 -24.27 -7.73 29.26
CA GLY A 687 -22.93 -7.13 29.30
C GLY A 687 -22.62 -6.16 28.15
N ASP A 688 -21.46 -5.52 28.27
CA ASP A 688 -20.93 -4.50 27.35
C ASP A 688 -19.89 -5.06 26.38
N VAL A 689 -19.53 -4.25 25.38
CA VAL A 689 -18.51 -4.59 24.37
C VAL A 689 -17.11 -4.32 24.93
N GLY A 690 -16.35 -5.39 25.14
CA GLY A 690 -14.96 -5.31 25.58
C GLY A 690 -13.95 -5.09 24.43
N VAL A 691 -12.71 -4.82 24.82
CA VAL A 691 -11.56 -4.51 23.93
C VAL A 691 -11.41 -5.51 22.79
N LYS A 692 -11.30 -6.80 23.09
CA LYS A 692 -11.06 -7.85 22.08
C LYS A 692 -12.11 -7.87 20.97
N LYS A 693 -13.40 -7.69 21.33
CA LYS A 693 -14.50 -7.70 20.36
C LYS A 693 -14.48 -6.44 19.49
N PHE A 694 -14.10 -5.31 20.06
CA PHE A 694 -13.92 -4.07 19.32
C PHE A 694 -12.73 -4.15 18.35
N GLU A 695 -11.57 -4.64 18.79
CA GLU A 695 -10.38 -4.82 17.93
C GLU A 695 -10.65 -5.74 16.74
N SER A 696 -11.27 -6.90 16.97
CA SER A 696 -11.71 -7.82 15.94
C SER A 696 -12.61 -7.14 14.90
N ALA A 697 -13.62 -6.41 15.36
CA ALA A 697 -14.57 -5.72 14.50
C ALA A 697 -13.92 -4.55 13.72
N ALA A 698 -13.02 -3.81 14.37
CA ALA A 698 -12.28 -2.71 13.74
C ALA A 698 -11.39 -3.22 12.59
N ARG A 699 -10.73 -4.37 12.76
CA ARG A 699 -9.91 -4.99 11.69
C ARG A 699 -10.75 -5.35 10.47
N ILE A 700 -11.93 -5.94 10.66
CA ILE A 700 -12.85 -6.28 9.57
C ILE A 700 -13.39 -5.01 8.89
N ALA A 701 -13.81 -4.01 9.67
CA ALA A 701 -14.29 -2.75 9.13
C ALA A 701 -13.19 -2.04 8.30
N LEU A 702 -11.97 -1.93 8.82
CA LEU A 702 -10.84 -1.34 8.09
C LEU A 702 -10.52 -2.09 6.79
N TRP A 703 -10.59 -3.42 6.78
CA TRP A 703 -10.43 -4.18 5.53
C TRP A 703 -11.50 -3.80 4.49
N HIS A 704 -12.77 -3.67 4.91
CA HIS A 704 -13.85 -3.21 4.01
C HIS A 704 -13.63 -1.76 3.51
N LEU A 705 -13.02 -0.90 4.33
CA LEU A 705 -12.65 0.46 3.92
C LEU A 705 -11.57 0.45 2.84
N LEU A 706 -10.54 -0.38 2.98
CA LEU A 706 -9.48 -0.53 1.97
C LEU A 706 -10.05 -1.09 0.66
N GLU A 707 -10.99 -2.03 0.73
CA GLU A 707 -11.70 -2.54 -0.44
C GLU A 707 -12.58 -1.48 -1.11
N ALA A 708 -13.24 -0.64 -0.33
CA ALA A 708 -13.96 0.52 -0.84
C ALA A 708 -13.01 1.50 -1.55
N LYS A 709 -11.86 1.81 -0.93
CA LYS A 709 -10.80 2.65 -1.54
C LYS A 709 -10.36 2.06 -2.87
N ARG A 710 -10.02 0.77 -2.89
CA ARG A 710 -9.58 0.04 -4.09
C ARG A 710 -10.63 0.06 -5.19
N PHE A 711 -11.89 -0.18 -4.86
CA PHE A 711 -12.98 -0.17 -5.83
C PHE A 711 -13.25 1.23 -6.39
N LEU A 712 -13.36 2.23 -5.52
CA LEU A 712 -13.67 3.61 -5.91
C LEU A 712 -12.51 4.28 -6.67
N ALA A 713 -11.25 4.01 -6.29
CA ALA A 713 -10.09 4.44 -7.06
C ALA A 713 -10.11 3.87 -8.49
N GLY A 714 -10.52 2.59 -8.63
CA GLY A 714 -10.70 1.96 -9.94
C GLY A 714 -11.85 2.54 -10.79
N LEU A 715 -12.82 3.23 -10.19
CA LEU A 715 -13.90 3.92 -10.90
C LEU A 715 -13.49 5.29 -11.45
N ASN A 716 -12.51 5.95 -10.83
CA ASN A 716 -12.04 7.28 -11.23
C ASN A 716 -11.02 7.25 -12.39
N LEU A 717 -10.63 6.06 -12.86
CA LEU A 717 -9.72 5.92 -14.00
C LEU A 717 -10.41 6.36 -15.29
N SER A 718 -9.73 7.16 -16.10
CA SER A 718 -10.20 7.44 -17.47
C SER A 718 -10.28 6.14 -18.28
N SER A 719 -11.03 6.16 -19.39
CA SER A 719 -11.10 5.00 -20.30
C SER A 719 -9.70 4.57 -20.78
N GLU A 720 -8.82 5.53 -21.05
CA GLU A 720 -7.43 5.26 -21.44
C GLU A 720 -6.61 4.61 -20.32
N GLN A 721 -6.77 5.06 -19.07
CA GLN A 721 -6.06 4.45 -17.93
C GLN A 721 -6.56 3.04 -17.63
N THR A 722 -7.88 2.82 -17.77
CA THR A 722 -8.49 1.49 -17.63
C THR A 722 -7.92 0.50 -18.65
N ASP A 723 -7.76 0.96 -19.89
CA ASP A 723 -7.21 0.18 -21.00
C ASP A 723 -5.76 -0.25 -20.75
N VAL A 724 -4.93 0.65 -20.20
CA VAL A 724 -3.54 0.37 -19.83
C VAL A 724 -3.48 -0.73 -18.75
N VAL A 725 -4.29 -0.60 -17.69
CA VAL A 725 -4.32 -1.57 -16.57
C VAL A 725 -4.83 -2.93 -17.03
N GLN A 726 -5.87 -2.97 -17.88
CA GLN A 726 -6.41 -4.22 -18.41
C GLN A 726 -5.42 -4.94 -19.31
N LEU A 727 -4.74 -4.21 -20.19
CA LEU A 727 -3.69 -4.76 -21.06
C LEU A 727 -2.53 -5.31 -20.24
N ASP A 728 -2.06 -4.59 -19.22
CA ASP A 728 -0.98 -5.02 -18.34
C ASP A 728 -1.29 -6.34 -17.61
N LYS A 729 -2.46 -6.41 -16.97
CA LYS A 729 -2.93 -7.63 -16.30
C LYS A 729 -3.05 -8.80 -17.27
N TRP A 730 -3.56 -8.56 -18.47
CA TRP A 730 -3.71 -9.60 -19.49
C TRP A 730 -2.35 -10.13 -19.96
N LEU A 731 -1.39 -9.24 -20.21
CA LEU A 731 -0.03 -9.56 -20.65
C LEU A 731 0.72 -10.41 -19.61
N ILE A 732 0.73 -9.97 -18.35
CA ILE A 732 1.35 -10.72 -17.23
C ILE A 732 0.69 -12.09 -17.09
N GLY A 733 -0.65 -12.13 -17.05
CA GLY A 733 -1.38 -13.39 -16.93
C GLY A 733 -1.15 -14.35 -18.10
N TYR A 734 -1.03 -13.84 -19.33
CA TYR A 734 -0.69 -14.65 -20.50
C TYR A 734 0.71 -15.27 -20.36
N CYS A 735 1.70 -14.45 -20.00
CA CYS A 735 3.08 -14.88 -19.84
C CYS A 735 3.27 -15.93 -18.74
N VAL A 736 2.62 -15.74 -17.59
CA VAL A 736 2.62 -16.73 -16.51
C VAL A 736 2.00 -18.06 -16.98
N ARG A 737 0.86 -18.03 -17.69
CA ARG A 737 0.19 -19.25 -18.18
C ARG A 737 0.98 -19.98 -19.26
N GLN A 738 1.63 -19.24 -20.16
CA GLN A 738 2.37 -19.80 -21.30
C GLN A 738 3.86 -20.03 -20.98
N ASN A 739 4.29 -19.71 -19.75
CA ASN A 739 5.68 -19.74 -19.31
C ASN A 739 6.63 -19.05 -20.31
N THR A 740 6.27 -17.84 -20.72
CA THR A 740 7.01 -17.01 -21.68
C THR A 740 7.17 -15.61 -21.12
N ALA A 741 8.14 -14.86 -21.63
CA ALA A 741 8.26 -13.41 -21.39
C ALA A 741 7.91 -12.59 -22.63
N VAL A 742 7.50 -13.25 -23.71
CA VAL A 742 7.28 -12.65 -25.03
C VAL A 742 5.88 -12.99 -25.52
N VAL A 743 5.16 -11.97 -25.99
CA VAL A 743 3.82 -12.07 -26.57
C VAL A 743 3.83 -11.45 -27.96
N SER A 744 3.31 -12.16 -28.97
CA SER A 744 3.20 -11.57 -30.30
C SER A 744 2.03 -10.58 -30.33
N ARG A 745 2.16 -9.49 -31.10
CA ARG A 745 1.07 -8.53 -31.26
C ARG A 745 -0.22 -9.17 -31.80
N ARG A 746 -0.09 -10.23 -32.61
CA ARG A 746 -1.21 -11.00 -33.16
C ARG A 746 -1.99 -11.74 -32.07
N ASP A 747 -1.28 -12.28 -31.07
CA ASP A 747 -1.92 -12.99 -29.96
C ASP A 747 -2.69 -12.04 -29.05
N ILE A 748 -2.16 -10.83 -28.84
CA ILE A 748 -2.91 -9.76 -28.14
C ILE A 748 -4.21 -9.48 -28.87
N GLN A 749 -4.16 -9.17 -30.18
CA GLN A 749 -5.35 -8.80 -30.95
C GLN A 749 -6.40 -9.91 -31.06
N ARG A 750 -5.99 -11.18 -30.99
CA ARG A 750 -6.92 -12.31 -31.02
C ARG A 750 -7.58 -12.59 -29.67
N ASN A 751 -6.81 -12.46 -28.59
CA ASN A 751 -7.16 -13.07 -27.30
C ASN A 751 -7.42 -12.05 -26.18
N ILE A 752 -7.13 -10.76 -26.38
CA ILE A 752 -7.40 -9.75 -25.35
C ILE A 752 -8.90 -9.53 -25.16
N VAL A 753 -9.28 -9.33 -23.90
CA VAL A 753 -10.61 -8.99 -23.42
C VAL A 753 -10.45 -7.81 -22.47
N PRO A 754 -11.18 -6.69 -22.66
CA PRO A 754 -12.34 -6.54 -23.55
C PRO A 754 -11.99 -6.34 -25.03
N SER A 755 -12.96 -6.54 -25.92
CA SER A 755 -12.73 -6.59 -27.38
C SER A 755 -12.38 -5.24 -28.01
N HIS A 756 -12.71 -4.11 -27.37
CA HIS A 756 -12.32 -2.78 -27.88
C HIS A 756 -10.80 -2.57 -27.84
N LEU A 757 -10.09 -3.19 -26.88
CA LEU A 757 -8.63 -3.23 -26.84
C LEU A 757 -7.98 -3.96 -28.03
N ARG A 758 -8.76 -4.59 -28.90
CA ARG A 758 -8.26 -5.17 -30.17
C ARG A 758 -8.08 -4.11 -31.24
N GLN A 759 -8.75 -2.96 -31.10
CA GLN A 759 -8.68 -1.85 -32.03
C GLN A 759 -7.29 -1.21 -32.00
N LYS A 760 -6.80 -0.81 -33.18
CA LYS A 760 -5.41 -0.37 -33.37
C LYS A 760 -5.04 0.82 -32.48
N GLU A 761 -5.94 1.79 -32.34
CA GLU A 761 -5.72 3.03 -31.60
C GLU A 761 -5.64 2.79 -30.10
N ALA A 762 -6.68 2.16 -29.51
CA ALA A 762 -6.70 1.79 -28.09
C ALA A 762 -5.50 0.92 -27.69
N LEU A 763 -5.19 -0.12 -28.49
CA LEU A 763 -4.05 -1.00 -28.23
C LEU A 763 -2.71 -0.26 -28.28
N ASN A 764 -2.51 0.63 -29.26
CA ASN A 764 -1.27 1.39 -29.36
C ASN A 764 -1.11 2.37 -28.21
N SER A 765 -2.18 3.07 -27.83
CA SER A 765 -2.16 4.00 -26.70
C SER A 765 -1.77 3.27 -25.42
N ALA A 766 -2.40 2.14 -25.15
CA ALA A 766 -2.10 1.32 -23.97
C ALA A 766 -0.68 0.74 -23.98
N LEU A 767 -0.22 0.18 -25.11
CA LEU A 767 1.15 -0.35 -25.25
C LEU A 767 2.21 0.74 -25.07
N ASN A 768 2.00 1.94 -25.63
CA ASN A 768 2.94 3.04 -25.49
C ASN A 768 3.08 3.46 -24.03
N LYS A 769 1.97 3.52 -23.29
CA LYS A 769 2.01 3.85 -21.86
C LYS A 769 2.75 2.78 -21.04
N LEU A 770 2.58 1.50 -21.36
CA LEU A 770 3.32 0.42 -20.68
C LEU A 770 4.82 0.43 -21.00
N VAL A 771 5.21 0.89 -22.20
CA VAL A 771 6.62 1.13 -22.53
C VAL A 771 7.18 2.28 -21.70
N GLU A 772 6.46 3.41 -21.60
CA GLU A 772 6.87 4.56 -20.77
C GLU A 772 7.11 4.16 -19.32
N LEU A 773 6.28 3.26 -18.78
CA LEU A 773 6.35 2.79 -17.39
C LEU A 773 7.37 1.65 -17.19
N ASN A 774 8.23 1.34 -18.16
CA ASN A 774 9.20 0.25 -18.12
C ASN A 774 8.58 -1.14 -17.86
N ARG A 775 7.29 -1.34 -18.16
CA ARG A 775 6.58 -2.61 -17.90
C ARG A 775 6.73 -3.59 -19.05
N ILE A 776 6.87 -3.07 -20.27
CA ILE A 776 7.10 -3.85 -21.49
C ILE A 776 8.13 -3.18 -22.40
N ARG A 777 8.69 -3.94 -23.34
CA ARG A 777 9.48 -3.46 -24.48
C ARG A 777 8.81 -3.94 -25.77
N GLN A 778 8.74 -3.07 -26.77
CA GLN A 778 8.29 -3.46 -28.11
C GLN A 778 9.52 -3.69 -28.98
N ILE A 779 9.75 -4.93 -29.41
CA ILE A 779 10.83 -5.30 -30.31
C ILE A 779 10.22 -5.55 -31.69
N GLN A 780 10.78 -4.91 -32.70
CA GLN A 780 10.39 -5.10 -34.09
C GLN A 780 11.56 -5.68 -34.87
N ASP A 781 11.36 -6.89 -35.38
CA ASP A 781 12.21 -7.51 -36.41
C ASP A 781 11.48 -7.43 -37.76
N ASP A 782 12.18 -7.56 -38.89
CA ASP A 782 11.73 -7.29 -40.27
C ASP A 782 10.41 -8.01 -40.67
N LYS A 783 9.97 -9.00 -39.88
CA LYS A 783 8.72 -9.76 -40.12
C LYS A 783 7.77 -9.84 -38.92
N ARG A 784 8.12 -9.40 -37.70
CA ARG A 784 7.30 -9.61 -36.48
C ARG A 784 7.44 -8.49 -35.45
N LYS A 785 6.31 -8.12 -34.83
CA LYS A 785 6.25 -7.23 -33.66
C LYS A 785 6.01 -8.05 -32.40
N GLU A 786 7.01 -8.06 -31.54
CA GLU A 786 7.00 -8.78 -30.28
C GLU A 786 6.91 -7.82 -29.10
N ILE A 787 6.10 -8.19 -28.11
CA ILE A 787 5.96 -7.48 -26.85
C ILE A 787 6.67 -8.31 -25.81
N HIS A 788 7.81 -7.81 -25.33
CA HIS A 788 8.57 -8.42 -24.26
C HIS A 788 8.08 -7.82 -22.94
N ILE A 789 7.80 -8.64 -21.93
CA ILE A 789 7.33 -8.19 -20.62
C ILE A 789 8.50 -8.15 -19.65
N ASN A 790 8.50 -7.15 -18.79
CA ASN A 790 9.51 -6.98 -17.77
C ASN A 790 9.53 -8.20 -16.81
N PRO A 791 10.66 -8.93 -16.67
CA PRO A 791 10.80 -10.08 -15.80
C PRO A 791 10.48 -9.79 -14.33
N PHE A 792 10.64 -8.55 -13.84
CA PHE A 792 10.21 -8.15 -12.49
C PHE A 792 8.71 -8.35 -12.27
N LEU A 793 7.89 -8.30 -13.32
CA LEU A 793 6.44 -8.47 -13.25
C LEU A 793 6.00 -9.94 -13.27
N ILE A 794 6.86 -10.85 -13.74
CA ILE A 794 6.57 -12.28 -13.85
C ILE A 794 7.09 -13.03 -12.61
N LYS A 795 8.16 -12.54 -11.97
CA LYS A 795 8.81 -13.16 -10.79
C LYS A 795 8.15 -12.86 -9.44
N ARG A 796 7.18 -11.94 -9.37
CA ARG A 796 6.45 -11.54 -8.13
C ARG A 796 5.04 -12.14 -8.00
N GLY A 797 4.69 -13.14 -8.81
CA GLY A 797 3.39 -13.83 -8.78
C GLY A 797 3.32 -14.99 -7.80
#